data_AF-A0A293LPG1-F1
#
_entry.id   AF-A0A293LPG1-F1
#
_cell.length_a   1.000
_cell.length_b   1.000
_cell.length_c   1.000
_cell.angle_alpha   90.00
_cell.angle_beta   90.00
_cell.angle_gamma   90.00
#
_symmetry.space_group_name_H-M   'P 1'
#
loop_
_entity.id
_entity.type
_entity.pdbx_description
1 polymer ?
#
loop_
_entity_poly.entity_id
_entity_poly.type
_entity_poly.pdbx_seq_one_letter_code
_entity_poly.pdbx_strand_id
1 'polypeptide(L)'
;MLNILHVLAKSLEVNPNEPLVELPVPGTTYAITLTDTLEARESIVQDFAQRCQGIVQEAVKWAPIVTRSHLEEYLACYSYTADGLTQHSGVALAIESVLQYAGLNSYSAPLPVSTLDKWPSCVKNNCSEFVCSMGLRCRFAGEVTGLLMGAQDAEAVCSQLSCDLLSQLHLSWEKKDESVHKECIFRVCALLIHSSGTNRALLHALCWSPVQFFTVDTMRSTIACWQWLLAARPDLELPFLQEMSAAWHATVDRKIGLFAEDPPQPDPFAAHEGVVLEPRPPFVAPHSVWVRFLAERIETAKYSSMDQVELFANILHRSFSVNIGEAGHCCRHVAAIGTRFRLLAAGLSLLQGDILPHGVGKSVLRERIYSTALDYFCGPQMCPTQQSADLRDDINVLVKFWAAVHTDKKYLKATTMSDIWEPSTQSNPDTWGSTEVLQSRSTPTGWSNTVPLSSNMSTISRRSGRGTKDPSSDIFIKDYIKKRNLILGLLAVEVEFLITWYNPMSSWERTIPGEETISTWRSQAVTDRATRDIARLSWDMSPTLAVYIPCRFKTSDSICAEVSRLVQQNPTSVCHLPEALQYLATPESVLNDSPQLNHMLTWAPVSPVKALAYFSRQFPPHPVTAQYAVRVLASLPPDTILFYVPQLLQAVRYDAMGYVSEFIKTLACKSQLLAHQMIWNMKTNMFTDEEGQQQDPDLFEPFDHIMGHILTCLSGPSKEFYEREFDFFHKVTAISGEIRAFPKGAERKKACLNALSKIVVQPGCYLPSNPEAVVVDIDYNSGTPMQSAAKAPFLARFKVRHCGIAELESHAMSSTFHSALGSTYWQAAIFKVGDDVRQDMLALQVISLFKNIFNQVGLELYLFPYRVVATAPGCGVIECVPNAKSRDQLGRQTDIGLYEYFIKKYGDENSKEFQEARRNFIKSMAAYSVVGFLLQIKDRHNGNIMVDTDGHIIHIDFGFMFESSPGGNLGFEPDIKLTDEMVMIMGGKMEAAPFRWFMELCVLAYLAVRPHREDVVTLVSLMLDTGLPCFRGQTIKLLRSRFAPLASEKEAAAYMMKIIRDSFLNFRTRTYDMIQYYQNQIPY
;
A
#
# COMPACT_ATOMS: atom_id res chain seq x y z
N MET A 1 -43.67 16.88 -15.35
CA MET A 1 -42.95 18.18 -15.42
C MET A 1 -42.54 18.52 -16.85
N LEU A 2 -41.61 17.77 -17.48
CA LEU A 2 -41.11 18.08 -18.83
C LEU A 2 -42.21 18.06 -19.91
N ASN A 3 -43.16 17.13 -19.83
CA ASN A 3 -44.34 17.10 -20.71
C ASN A 3 -45.23 18.36 -20.55
N ILE A 4 -45.40 18.85 -19.31
CA ILE A 4 -46.18 20.07 -19.03
C ILE A 4 -45.50 21.29 -19.67
N LEU A 5 -44.18 21.41 -19.53
CA LEU A 5 -43.40 22.47 -20.17
C LEU A 5 -43.53 22.42 -21.70
N HIS A 6 -43.50 21.22 -22.29
CA HIS A 6 -43.70 21.03 -23.73
C HIS A 6 -45.08 21.50 -24.18
N VAL A 7 -46.15 21.12 -23.46
CA VAL A 7 -47.51 21.58 -23.76
C VAL A 7 -47.66 23.09 -23.60
N LEU A 8 -47.11 23.69 -22.55
CA LEU A 8 -47.12 25.13 -22.34
C LEU A 8 -46.35 25.87 -23.44
N ALA A 9 -45.21 25.36 -23.88
CA ALA A 9 -44.45 25.95 -24.99
C ALA A 9 -45.23 25.87 -26.31
N LYS A 10 -45.87 24.73 -26.60
CA LYS A 10 -46.76 24.59 -27.77
C LYS A 10 -47.93 25.57 -27.73
N SER A 11 -48.42 25.95 -26.54
CA SER A 11 -49.52 26.92 -26.42
C SER A 11 -49.19 28.34 -26.94
N LEU A 12 -47.91 28.67 -27.10
CA LEU A 12 -47.46 29.93 -27.68
C LEU A 12 -47.70 29.99 -29.20
N GLU A 13 -47.75 28.83 -29.86
CA GLU A 13 -48.02 28.71 -31.30
C GLU A 13 -49.53 28.65 -31.61
N VAL A 14 -50.36 28.41 -30.60
CA VAL A 14 -51.83 28.33 -30.74
C VAL A 14 -52.44 29.73 -30.79
N ASN A 15 -53.24 29.98 -31.82
CA ASN A 15 -53.88 31.28 -32.04
C ASN A 15 -54.75 31.67 -30.83
N PRO A 16 -54.50 32.84 -30.18
CA PRO A 16 -55.23 33.26 -28.99
C PRO A 16 -56.71 33.62 -29.28
N ASN A 17 -57.10 33.77 -30.55
CA ASN A 17 -58.48 34.08 -30.94
C ASN A 17 -59.37 32.84 -31.17
N GLU A 18 -58.80 31.63 -31.08
CA GLU A 18 -59.55 30.39 -31.15
C GLU A 18 -60.17 30.05 -29.77
N PRO A 19 -61.36 29.40 -29.71
CA PRO A 19 -62.04 29.11 -28.45
C PRO A 19 -61.18 28.25 -27.52
N LEU A 20 -61.31 28.48 -26.20
CA LEU A 20 -60.50 27.88 -25.14
C LEU A 20 -60.19 26.39 -25.39
N VAL A 21 -58.94 26.09 -25.73
CA VAL A 21 -58.45 24.72 -25.93
C VAL A 21 -57.89 24.20 -24.62
N GLU A 22 -58.51 23.15 -24.07
CA GLU A 22 -57.87 22.33 -23.05
C GLU A 22 -56.80 21.47 -23.71
N LEU A 23 -55.53 21.73 -23.40
CA LEU A 23 -54.43 20.93 -23.94
C LEU A 23 -54.16 19.73 -23.04
N PRO A 24 -54.38 18.48 -23.50
CA PRO A 24 -54.10 17.30 -22.69
C PRO A 24 -52.59 17.18 -22.45
N VAL A 25 -52.20 16.83 -21.24
CA VAL A 25 -50.79 16.62 -20.89
C VAL A 25 -50.43 15.14 -21.07
N PRO A 26 -49.48 14.81 -21.98
CA PRO A 26 -49.07 13.43 -22.21
C PRO A 26 -48.60 12.74 -20.92
N GLY A 27 -49.07 11.50 -20.71
CA GLY A 27 -48.74 10.68 -19.54
C GLY A 27 -49.49 11.07 -18.25
N THR A 28 -50.49 11.95 -18.33
CA THR A 28 -51.36 12.28 -17.20
C THR A 28 -52.83 12.30 -17.63
N THR A 29 -53.76 12.25 -16.68
CA THR A 29 -55.19 12.39 -16.92
C THR A 29 -55.65 13.86 -16.96
N TYR A 30 -54.74 14.82 -16.83
CA TYR A 30 -55.05 16.23 -16.69
C TYR A 30 -54.80 17.01 -18.00
N ALA A 31 -55.58 18.06 -18.21
CA ALA A 31 -55.41 19.02 -19.31
C ALA A 31 -55.15 20.43 -18.76
N ILE A 32 -54.46 21.25 -19.53
CA ILE A 32 -54.12 22.64 -19.17
C ILE A 32 -55.08 23.57 -19.90
N THR A 33 -55.78 24.41 -19.13
CA THR A 33 -56.60 25.51 -19.65
C THR A 33 -55.71 26.70 -19.98
N LEU A 34 -55.77 27.17 -21.23
CA LEU A 34 -54.97 28.30 -21.69
C LEU A 34 -55.50 29.64 -21.19
N THR A 35 -54.60 30.59 -20.93
CA THR A 35 -54.95 31.99 -20.65
C THR A 35 -55.22 32.76 -21.94
N ASP A 36 -56.04 33.81 -21.87
CA ASP A 36 -56.54 34.53 -23.04
C ASP A 36 -55.47 35.37 -23.77
N THR A 37 -54.43 35.85 -23.06
CA THR A 37 -53.38 36.69 -23.66
C THR A 37 -52.08 35.93 -23.89
N LEU A 38 -51.43 36.21 -25.03
CA LEU A 38 -50.13 35.63 -25.38
C LEU A 38 -49.04 36.01 -24.36
N GLU A 39 -49.03 37.26 -23.89
CA GLU A 39 -48.08 37.75 -22.87
C GLU A 39 -48.20 36.96 -21.54
N ALA A 40 -49.42 36.60 -21.14
CA ALA A 40 -49.63 35.77 -19.96
C ALA A 40 -49.12 34.34 -20.18
N ARG A 41 -49.32 33.77 -21.38
CA ARG A 41 -48.78 32.45 -21.74
C ARG A 41 -47.26 32.45 -21.73
N GLU A 42 -46.61 33.47 -22.30
CA GLU A 42 -45.14 33.63 -22.28
C GLU A 42 -44.61 33.73 -20.85
N SER A 43 -45.24 34.54 -20.00
CA SER A 43 -44.86 34.68 -18.60
C SER A 43 -44.98 33.37 -17.83
N ILE A 44 -46.07 32.61 -18.04
CA ILE A 44 -46.28 31.30 -17.40
C ILE A 44 -45.25 30.27 -17.89
N VAL A 45 -44.96 30.22 -19.19
CA VAL A 45 -43.93 29.34 -19.75
C VAL A 45 -42.58 29.66 -19.12
N GLN A 46 -42.22 30.94 -19.01
CA GLN A 46 -40.95 31.38 -18.41
C GLN A 46 -40.86 31.02 -16.92
N ASP A 47 -41.88 31.30 -16.12
CA ASP A 47 -41.92 30.92 -14.70
C ASP A 47 -41.83 29.40 -14.54
N PHE A 48 -42.61 28.65 -15.32
CA PHE A 48 -42.62 27.19 -15.23
C PHE A 48 -41.28 26.58 -15.66
N ALA A 49 -40.63 27.11 -16.70
CA ALA A 49 -39.30 26.68 -17.13
C ALA A 49 -38.25 26.88 -16.02
N GLN A 50 -38.25 28.04 -15.35
CA GLN A 50 -37.36 28.33 -14.24
C GLN A 50 -37.57 27.36 -13.06
N ARG A 51 -38.83 27.07 -12.72
CA ARG A 51 -39.16 26.07 -11.69
C ARG A 51 -38.71 24.67 -12.08
N CYS A 52 -38.88 24.28 -13.34
CA CYS A 52 -38.40 22.99 -13.84
C CYS A 52 -36.88 22.87 -13.68
N GLN A 53 -36.13 23.90 -14.10
CA GLN A 53 -34.67 23.92 -13.95
C GLN A 53 -34.24 23.84 -12.48
N GLY A 54 -34.90 24.61 -11.60
CA GLY A 54 -34.61 24.58 -10.16
C GLY A 54 -34.85 23.21 -9.51
N ILE A 55 -35.94 22.52 -9.88
CA ILE A 55 -36.23 21.16 -9.37
C ILE A 55 -35.19 20.16 -9.88
N VAL A 56 -34.81 20.21 -11.17
CA VAL A 56 -33.78 19.33 -11.71
C VAL A 56 -32.44 19.58 -11.04
N GLN A 57 -32.08 20.84 -10.79
CA GLN A 57 -30.85 21.21 -10.09
C GLN A 57 -30.79 20.61 -8.68
N GLU A 58 -31.87 20.71 -7.89
CA GLU A 58 -31.89 20.09 -6.56
C GLU A 58 -31.92 18.55 -6.64
N ALA A 59 -32.61 17.96 -7.62
CA ALA A 59 -32.61 16.51 -7.82
C ALA A 59 -31.19 15.98 -8.15
N VAL A 60 -30.45 16.66 -9.06
CA VAL A 60 -29.08 16.29 -9.40
C VAL A 60 -28.13 16.45 -8.21
N LYS A 61 -28.34 17.44 -7.35
CA LYS A 61 -27.50 17.67 -6.17
C LYS A 61 -27.61 16.54 -5.13
N TRP A 62 -28.81 15.99 -4.92
CA TRP A 62 -29.05 14.96 -3.92
C TRP A 62 -28.94 13.53 -4.48
N ALA A 63 -29.35 13.33 -5.73
CA ALA A 63 -29.38 12.01 -6.38
C ALA A 63 -28.92 12.12 -7.86
N PRO A 64 -27.64 12.43 -8.11
CA PRO A 64 -27.15 12.73 -9.46
C PRO A 64 -27.33 11.58 -10.44
N ILE A 65 -26.96 10.35 -10.04
CA ILE A 65 -27.03 9.17 -10.90
C ILE A 65 -28.48 8.80 -11.24
N VAL A 66 -29.35 8.74 -10.22
CA VAL A 66 -30.77 8.39 -10.42
C VAL A 66 -31.48 9.44 -11.28
N THR A 67 -31.29 10.73 -10.96
CA THR A 67 -31.88 11.82 -11.74
C THR A 67 -31.42 11.78 -13.19
N ARG A 68 -30.12 11.58 -13.44
CA ARG A 68 -29.58 11.43 -14.79
C ARG A 68 -30.20 10.25 -15.51
N SER A 69 -30.30 9.09 -14.87
CA SER A 69 -30.86 7.89 -15.50
C SER A 69 -32.34 8.07 -15.91
N HIS A 70 -33.14 8.77 -15.11
CA HIS A 70 -34.52 9.14 -15.48
C HIS A 70 -34.59 10.15 -16.63
N LEU A 71 -33.69 11.15 -16.65
CA LEU A 71 -33.60 12.08 -17.79
C LEU A 71 -33.13 11.34 -19.06
N GLU A 72 -32.22 10.39 -18.93
CA GLU A 72 -31.77 9.54 -20.04
C GLU A 72 -32.95 8.72 -20.61
N GLU A 73 -33.75 8.11 -19.74
CA GLU A 73 -34.91 7.33 -20.15
C GLU A 73 -35.99 8.20 -20.82
N TYR A 74 -36.25 9.38 -20.26
CA TYR A 74 -37.17 10.36 -20.85
C TYR A 74 -36.77 10.69 -22.29
N LEU A 75 -35.49 11.00 -22.51
CA LEU A 75 -34.98 11.33 -23.85
C LEU A 75 -35.07 10.13 -24.81
N ALA A 76 -34.76 8.92 -24.35
CA ALA A 76 -34.88 7.70 -25.17
C ALA A 76 -36.32 7.48 -25.67
N CYS A 77 -37.33 7.74 -24.84
CA CYS A 77 -38.75 7.61 -25.20
C CYS A 77 -39.21 8.57 -26.32
N TYR A 78 -38.65 9.78 -26.37
CA TYR A 78 -39.07 10.82 -27.32
C TYR A 78 -38.17 10.96 -28.55
N SER A 79 -37.05 10.24 -28.59
CA SER A 79 -36.05 10.30 -29.69
C SER A 79 -36.60 9.90 -31.07
N TYR A 80 -37.69 9.14 -31.13
CA TYR A 80 -38.30 8.63 -32.38
C TYR A 80 -39.54 9.42 -32.83
N THR A 81 -39.94 10.44 -32.07
CA THR A 81 -41.14 11.24 -32.37
C THR A 81 -40.83 12.34 -33.38
N ALA A 82 -41.78 12.62 -34.30
CA ALA A 82 -41.64 13.73 -35.26
C ALA A 82 -41.47 15.09 -34.55
N ASP A 83 -42.08 15.24 -33.36
CA ASP A 83 -41.94 16.41 -32.48
C ASP A 83 -40.52 16.60 -31.92
N GLY A 84 -39.74 15.53 -31.80
CA GLY A 84 -38.35 15.59 -31.33
C GLY A 84 -37.39 16.22 -32.33
N LEU A 85 -37.74 16.22 -33.63
CA LEU A 85 -36.97 16.84 -34.72
C LEU A 85 -37.29 18.33 -34.90
N THR A 86 -38.38 18.82 -34.30
CA THR A 86 -38.80 20.22 -34.33
C THR A 86 -38.47 20.91 -32.99
N GLN A 87 -39.42 21.54 -32.32
CA GLN A 87 -39.23 22.22 -31.04
C GLN A 87 -39.86 21.40 -29.91
N HIS A 88 -39.06 20.55 -29.25
CA HIS A 88 -39.48 19.85 -28.03
C HIS A 88 -38.81 20.47 -26.79
N SER A 89 -39.46 21.48 -26.20
CA SER A 89 -38.92 22.24 -25.05
C SER A 89 -38.57 21.37 -23.83
N GLY A 90 -39.32 20.29 -23.58
CA GLY A 90 -39.00 19.33 -22.52
C GLY A 90 -37.71 18.53 -22.74
N VAL A 91 -37.45 18.08 -23.97
CA VAL A 91 -36.22 17.36 -24.37
C VAL A 91 -35.03 18.32 -24.34
N ALA A 92 -35.20 19.54 -24.84
CA ALA A 92 -34.17 20.57 -24.80
C ALA A 92 -33.75 20.90 -23.37
N LEU A 93 -34.70 21.13 -22.45
CA LEU A 93 -34.41 21.40 -21.04
C LEU A 93 -33.70 20.22 -20.36
N ALA A 94 -34.09 18.98 -20.68
CA ALA A 94 -33.43 17.80 -20.14
C ALA A 94 -31.95 17.72 -20.56
N ILE A 95 -31.66 17.96 -21.84
CA ILE A 95 -30.28 17.98 -22.36
C ILE A 95 -29.48 19.13 -21.74
N GLU A 96 -30.04 20.34 -21.71
CA GLU A 96 -29.39 21.52 -21.11
C GLU A 96 -29.04 21.26 -19.64
N SER A 97 -29.99 20.74 -18.87
CA SER A 97 -29.79 20.45 -17.45
C SER A 97 -28.70 19.40 -17.23
N VAL A 98 -28.66 18.33 -18.03
CA VAL A 98 -27.63 17.30 -17.86
C VAL A 98 -26.24 17.82 -18.24
N LEU A 99 -26.11 18.62 -19.30
CA LEU A 99 -24.83 19.19 -19.70
C LEU A 99 -24.33 20.24 -18.70
N GLN A 100 -25.24 21.05 -18.15
CA GLN A 100 -24.93 22.07 -17.15
C GLN A 100 -24.52 21.45 -15.80
N TYR A 101 -25.15 20.35 -15.40
CA TYR A 101 -24.92 19.68 -14.11
C TYR A 101 -24.28 18.28 -14.26
N ALA A 102 -23.43 18.09 -15.27
CA ALA A 102 -22.80 16.79 -15.56
C ALA A 102 -21.93 16.25 -14.41
N GLY A 103 -21.53 17.09 -13.46
CA GLY A 103 -20.61 16.73 -12.38
C GLY A 103 -19.21 16.37 -12.91
N LEU A 104 -18.32 15.98 -12.00
CA LEU A 104 -16.97 15.56 -12.36
C LEU A 104 -16.96 14.12 -12.87
N ASN A 105 -16.12 13.82 -13.86
CA ASN A 105 -15.87 12.44 -14.28
C ASN A 105 -15.05 11.68 -13.23
N SER A 106 -15.03 10.35 -13.35
CA SER A 106 -14.39 9.45 -12.37
C SER A 106 -12.89 9.73 -12.16
N TYR A 107 -12.18 10.22 -13.18
CA TYR A 107 -10.78 10.62 -13.08
C TYR A 107 -10.58 11.97 -12.37
N SER A 108 -11.50 12.91 -12.58
CA SER A 108 -11.39 14.28 -12.07
C SER A 108 -11.98 14.45 -10.67
N ALA A 109 -13.00 13.66 -10.32
CA ALA A 109 -13.62 13.64 -8.99
C ALA A 109 -12.61 13.52 -7.83
N PRO A 110 -11.59 12.64 -7.89
CA PRO A 110 -10.59 12.50 -6.85
C PRO A 110 -9.48 13.57 -6.90
N LEU A 111 -9.49 14.55 -7.80
CA LEU A 111 -8.43 15.56 -7.91
C LEU A 111 -8.70 16.81 -7.04
N PRO A 112 -7.64 17.57 -6.66
CA PRO A 112 -7.79 18.84 -5.96
C PRO A 112 -8.49 19.92 -6.80
N VAL A 113 -9.31 20.75 -6.15
CA VAL A 113 -10.04 21.86 -6.81
C VAL A 113 -9.08 22.81 -7.54
N SER A 114 -7.94 23.13 -6.95
CA SER A 114 -6.90 23.96 -7.57
C SER A 114 -6.34 23.42 -8.89
N THR A 115 -6.40 22.09 -9.09
CA THR A 115 -6.01 21.44 -10.34
C THR A 115 -7.16 21.52 -11.34
N LEU A 116 -8.38 21.26 -10.88
CA LEU A 116 -9.60 21.29 -11.70
C LEU A 116 -9.92 22.69 -12.25
N ASP A 117 -9.57 23.75 -11.52
CA ASP A 117 -9.76 25.14 -11.96
C ASP A 117 -8.90 25.49 -13.18
N LYS A 118 -7.73 24.85 -13.32
CA LYS A 118 -6.83 25.03 -14.46
C LYS A 118 -7.30 24.27 -15.70
N TRP A 119 -8.21 23.30 -15.54
CA TRP A 119 -8.63 22.40 -16.62
C TRP A 119 -9.94 22.86 -17.26
N PRO A 120 -10.06 22.72 -18.60
CA PRO A 120 -11.30 23.04 -19.31
C PRO A 120 -12.43 22.07 -18.90
N SER A 121 -13.67 22.52 -19.03
CA SER A 121 -14.88 21.75 -18.66
C SER A 121 -14.95 20.39 -19.34
N CYS A 122 -14.53 20.27 -20.61
CA CYS A 122 -14.54 19.01 -21.35
C CYS A 122 -13.62 17.93 -20.79
N VAL A 123 -12.55 18.31 -20.06
CA VAL A 123 -11.61 17.37 -19.44
C VAL A 123 -12.12 16.91 -18.07
N LYS A 124 -12.86 17.76 -17.36
CA LYS A 124 -13.31 17.47 -15.98
C LYS A 124 -14.74 17.00 -15.86
N ASN A 125 -15.63 17.36 -16.79
CA ASN A 125 -17.05 17.04 -16.71
C ASN A 125 -17.35 15.63 -17.21
N ASN A 126 -18.47 15.08 -16.75
CA ASN A 126 -18.90 13.73 -17.08
C ASN A 126 -19.90 13.64 -18.26
N CYS A 127 -19.86 14.59 -19.19
CA CYS A 127 -20.82 14.64 -20.30
C CYS A 127 -20.69 13.44 -21.26
N SER A 128 -19.48 12.87 -21.41
CA SER A 128 -19.25 11.72 -22.28
C SER A 128 -19.97 10.47 -21.79
N GLU A 129 -20.00 10.21 -20.48
CA GLU A 129 -20.72 9.07 -19.91
C GLU A 129 -22.21 9.14 -20.24
N PHE A 130 -22.81 10.32 -20.13
CA PHE A 130 -24.21 10.54 -20.50
C PHE A 130 -24.49 10.23 -21.98
N VAL A 131 -23.72 10.81 -22.90
CA VAL A 131 -23.93 10.61 -24.34
C VAL A 131 -23.71 9.15 -24.74
N CYS A 132 -22.67 8.51 -24.19
CA CYS A 132 -22.39 7.10 -24.43
C CYS A 132 -23.48 6.20 -23.84
N SER A 133 -23.92 6.44 -22.59
CA SER A 133 -25.02 5.71 -21.94
C SER A 133 -26.29 5.80 -22.78
N MET A 134 -26.67 7.01 -23.20
CA MET A 134 -27.80 7.26 -24.08
C MET A 134 -27.70 6.46 -25.39
N GLY A 135 -26.55 6.55 -26.07
CA GLY A 135 -26.33 5.85 -27.34
C GLY A 135 -26.43 4.34 -27.20
N LEU A 136 -25.92 3.77 -26.10
CA LEU A 136 -26.05 2.34 -25.80
C LEU A 136 -27.50 1.96 -25.56
N ARG A 137 -28.25 2.71 -24.73
CA ARG A 137 -29.68 2.46 -24.48
C ARG A 137 -30.48 2.46 -25.77
N CYS A 138 -30.36 3.51 -26.58
CA CYS A 138 -31.10 3.61 -27.85
C CYS A 138 -30.73 2.50 -28.83
N ARG A 139 -29.43 2.19 -28.99
CA ARG A 139 -28.97 1.12 -29.88
C ARG A 139 -29.55 -0.24 -29.49
N PHE A 140 -29.36 -0.66 -28.25
CA PHE A 140 -29.76 -2.00 -27.82
C PHE A 140 -31.28 -2.14 -27.63
N ALA A 141 -31.96 -1.07 -27.22
CA ALA A 141 -33.43 -1.02 -27.27
C ALA A 141 -33.94 -1.20 -28.70
N GLY A 142 -33.33 -0.51 -29.67
CA GLY A 142 -33.67 -0.63 -31.09
C GLY A 142 -33.37 -2.01 -31.67
N GLU A 143 -32.21 -2.61 -31.35
CA GLU A 143 -31.85 -3.98 -31.76
C GLU A 143 -32.92 -4.99 -31.28
N VAL A 144 -33.30 -4.95 -30.00
CA VAL A 144 -34.32 -5.86 -29.44
C VAL A 144 -35.71 -5.56 -30.01
N THR A 145 -36.10 -4.29 -30.12
CA THR A 145 -37.40 -3.91 -30.69
C THR A 145 -37.51 -4.41 -32.13
N GLY A 146 -36.47 -4.25 -32.95
CA GLY A 146 -36.44 -4.73 -34.33
C GLY A 146 -36.57 -6.24 -34.43
N LEU A 147 -35.92 -6.99 -33.54
CA LEU A 147 -36.03 -8.45 -33.47
C LEU A 147 -37.45 -8.91 -33.07
N LEU A 148 -38.10 -8.20 -32.13
CA LEU A 148 -39.46 -8.52 -31.69
C LEU A 148 -40.53 -8.12 -32.72
N MET A 149 -40.39 -6.97 -33.40
CA MET A 149 -41.33 -6.53 -34.42
C MET A 149 -41.31 -7.40 -35.69
N GLY A 150 -40.20 -8.08 -35.97
CA GLY A 150 -40.08 -9.05 -37.07
C GLY A 150 -40.70 -10.41 -36.78
N ALA A 151 -41.17 -10.66 -35.55
CA ALA A 151 -41.68 -11.95 -35.11
C ALA A 151 -43.18 -12.12 -35.43
N GLN A 152 -43.56 -13.31 -35.92
CA GLN A 152 -44.98 -13.69 -36.04
C GLN A 152 -45.62 -13.98 -34.68
N ASP A 153 -44.82 -14.47 -33.72
CA ASP A 153 -45.18 -14.68 -32.32
C ASP A 153 -44.09 -14.07 -31.43
N ALA A 154 -44.41 -12.90 -30.85
CA ALA A 154 -43.48 -12.14 -30.04
C ALA A 154 -43.09 -12.86 -28.73
N GLU A 155 -43.97 -13.68 -28.14
CA GLU A 155 -43.68 -14.38 -26.88
C GLU A 155 -42.76 -15.59 -27.11
N ALA A 156 -43.00 -16.34 -28.19
CA ALA A 156 -42.12 -17.44 -28.59
C ALA A 156 -40.71 -16.95 -28.95
N VAL A 157 -40.62 -15.87 -29.73
CA VAL A 157 -39.31 -15.27 -30.09
C VAL A 157 -38.61 -14.67 -28.87
N CYS A 158 -39.33 -14.03 -27.95
CA CYS A 158 -38.77 -13.55 -26.69
C CYS A 158 -38.17 -14.70 -25.86
N SER A 159 -38.84 -15.85 -25.81
CA SER A 159 -38.37 -17.04 -25.08
C SER A 159 -37.13 -17.67 -25.73
N GLN A 160 -37.10 -17.78 -27.06
CA GLN A 160 -35.95 -18.27 -27.80
C GLN A 160 -34.75 -17.33 -27.64
N LEU A 161 -34.96 -16.02 -27.84
CA LEU A 161 -33.91 -15.01 -27.69
C LEU A 161 -33.36 -14.97 -26.26
N SER A 162 -34.21 -15.20 -25.24
CA SER A 162 -33.76 -15.34 -23.86
C SER A 162 -32.75 -16.48 -23.72
N CYS A 163 -33.03 -17.65 -24.30
CA CYS A 163 -32.13 -18.81 -24.23
C CYS A 163 -30.82 -18.57 -24.98
N ASP A 164 -30.89 -17.94 -26.15
CA ASP A 164 -29.72 -17.64 -26.98
C ASP A 164 -28.80 -16.62 -26.30
N LEU A 165 -29.37 -15.55 -25.73
CA LEU A 165 -28.61 -14.53 -25.00
C LEU A 165 -27.96 -15.10 -23.73
N LEU A 166 -28.67 -15.95 -22.98
CA LEU A 166 -28.07 -16.62 -21.81
C LEU A 166 -26.89 -17.49 -22.24
N SER A 167 -27.03 -18.25 -23.32
CA SER A 167 -25.96 -19.10 -23.85
C SER A 167 -24.76 -18.27 -24.33
N GLN A 168 -24.99 -17.15 -25.03
CA GLN A 168 -23.93 -16.23 -25.44
C GLN A 168 -23.23 -15.57 -24.24
N LEU A 169 -23.99 -15.22 -23.19
CA LEU A 169 -23.43 -14.66 -21.96
C LEU A 169 -22.51 -15.67 -21.27
N HIS A 170 -22.93 -16.93 -21.16
CA HIS A 170 -22.09 -18.01 -20.64
C HIS A 170 -20.80 -18.19 -21.45
N LEU A 171 -20.90 -18.22 -22.78
CA LEU A 171 -19.73 -18.31 -23.66
C LEU A 171 -18.79 -17.11 -23.50
N SER A 172 -19.32 -15.91 -23.24
CA SER A 172 -18.49 -14.72 -22.99
C SER A 172 -17.64 -14.86 -21.74
N TRP A 173 -18.16 -15.53 -20.70
CA TRP A 173 -17.43 -15.80 -19.46
C TRP A 173 -16.31 -16.82 -19.67
N GLU A 174 -16.59 -17.92 -20.38
CA GLU A 174 -15.60 -18.96 -20.69
C GLU A 174 -14.45 -18.41 -21.54
N LYS A 175 -14.77 -17.58 -22.53
CA LYS A 175 -13.78 -16.98 -23.43
C LYS A 175 -13.12 -15.72 -22.85
N LYS A 176 -13.61 -15.21 -21.71
CA LYS A 176 -13.20 -13.92 -21.11
C LYS A 176 -13.23 -12.76 -22.10
N ASP A 177 -14.24 -12.73 -22.96
CA ASP A 177 -14.41 -11.69 -23.99
C ASP A 177 -15.28 -10.56 -23.45
N GLU A 178 -14.64 -9.47 -23.03
CA GLU A 178 -15.31 -8.30 -22.45
C GLU A 178 -16.21 -7.56 -23.44
N SER A 179 -15.87 -7.55 -24.72
CA SER A 179 -16.66 -6.84 -25.74
C SER A 179 -17.96 -7.56 -25.99
N VAL A 180 -17.90 -8.88 -26.22
CA VAL A 180 -19.09 -9.72 -26.40
C VAL A 180 -19.95 -9.71 -25.14
N HIS A 181 -19.32 -9.79 -23.98
CA HIS A 181 -20.00 -9.72 -22.69
C HIS A 181 -20.83 -8.43 -22.55
N LYS A 182 -20.20 -7.29 -22.84
CA LYS A 182 -20.85 -5.97 -22.79
C LYS A 182 -22.04 -5.90 -23.74
N GLU A 183 -21.90 -6.30 -25.00
CA GLU A 183 -23.05 -6.26 -25.91
C GLU A 183 -24.19 -7.17 -25.45
N CYS A 184 -23.85 -8.37 -24.97
CA CYS A 184 -24.83 -9.35 -24.53
C CYS A 184 -25.62 -8.85 -23.31
N ILE A 185 -24.96 -8.22 -22.32
CA ILE A 185 -25.65 -7.76 -21.11
C ILE A 185 -26.59 -6.58 -21.38
N PHE A 186 -26.24 -5.69 -22.31
CA PHE A 186 -27.15 -4.62 -22.75
C PHE A 186 -28.34 -5.18 -23.54
N ARG A 187 -28.16 -6.22 -24.37
CA ARG A 187 -29.28 -6.94 -25.04
C ARG A 187 -30.18 -7.64 -24.02
N VAL A 188 -29.63 -8.27 -23.00
CA VAL A 188 -30.39 -8.88 -21.89
C VAL A 188 -31.21 -7.81 -21.15
N CYS A 189 -30.61 -6.67 -20.82
CA CYS A 189 -31.30 -5.56 -20.16
C CYS A 189 -32.43 -4.98 -21.05
N ALA A 190 -32.15 -4.78 -22.34
CA ALA A 190 -33.15 -4.30 -23.30
C ALA A 190 -34.33 -5.28 -23.42
N LEU A 191 -34.07 -6.59 -23.48
CA LEU A 191 -35.10 -7.62 -23.53
C LEU A 191 -35.95 -7.65 -22.26
N LEU A 192 -35.32 -7.51 -21.08
CA LEU A 192 -36.04 -7.39 -19.80
C LEU A 192 -37.01 -6.21 -19.78
N ILE A 193 -36.59 -5.05 -20.29
CA ILE A 193 -37.41 -3.84 -20.34
C ILE A 193 -38.66 -4.05 -21.22
N HIS A 194 -38.51 -4.69 -22.37
CA HIS A 194 -39.60 -4.94 -23.33
C HIS A 194 -40.50 -6.13 -22.94
N SER A 195 -39.99 -7.09 -22.16
CA SER A 195 -40.77 -8.26 -21.74
C SER A 195 -41.84 -7.91 -20.71
N SER A 196 -43.04 -8.47 -20.84
CA SER A 196 -44.11 -8.34 -19.84
C SER A 196 -43.81 -9.21 -18.61
N GLY A 197 -44.08 -8.67 -17.41
CA GLY A 197 -43.83 -9.39 -16.14
C GLY A 197 -42.34 -9.46 -15.75
N THR A 198 -41.98 -10.50 -14.99
CA THR A 198 -40.62 -10.71 -14.43
C THR A 198 -39.99 -11.99 -14.98
N ASN A 199 -39.15 -11.88 -16.01
CA ASN A 199 -38.31 -12.99 -16.45
C ASN A 199 -37.14 -13.18 -15.47
N ARG A 200 -37.31 -14.11 -14.52
CA ARG A 200 -36.32 -14.36 -13.45
C ARG A 200 -34.96 -14.81 -13.98
N ALA A 201 -34.90 -15.57 -15.06
CA ALA A 201 -33.64 -16.08 -15.61
C ALA A 201 -32.77 -14.94 -16.16
N LEU A 202 -33.38 -14.02 -16.92
CA LEU A 202 -32.68 -12.85 -17.44
C LEU A 202 -32.27 -11.88 -16.32
N LEU A 203 -33.16 -11.64 -15.34
CA LEU A 203 -32.87 -10.78 -14.19
C LEU A 203 -31.71 -11.35 -13.36
N HIS A 204 -31.73 -12.66 -13.10
CA HIS A 204 -30.65 -13.36 -12.42
C HIS A 204 -29.33 -13.22 -13.20
N ALA A 205 -29.32 -13.50 -14.50
CA ALA A 205 -28.13 -13.38 -15.33
C ALA A 205 -27.54 -11.96 -15.33
N LEU A 206 -28.40 -10.94 -15.36
CA LEU A 206 -28.00 -9.53 -15.27
C LEU A 206 -27.38 -9.20 -13.90
N CYS A 207 -27.98 -9.64 -12.79
CA CYS A 207 -27.48 -9.37 -11.44
C CYS A 207 -26.21 -10.17 -11.10
N TRP A 208 -26.10 -11.41 -11.57
CA TRP A 208 -24.99 -12.33 -11.25
C TRP A 208 -23.81 -12.23 -12.22
N SER A 209 -23.97 -11.51 -13.33
CA SER A 209 -22.90 -11.27 -14.30
C SER A 209 -21.59 -10.81 -13.66
N PRO A 210 -21.56 -9.80 -12.75
CA PRO A 210 -20.31 -9.34 -12.14
C PRO A 210 -19.67 -10.37 -11.21
N VAL A 211 -20.43 -11.33 -10.69
CA VAL A 211 -19.92 -12.41 -9.84
C VAL A 211 -19.20 -13.46 -10.67
N GLN A 212 -19.67 -13.71 -11.89
CA GLN A 212 -19.09 -14.70 -12.81
C GLN A 212 -17.90 -14.11 -13.60
N PHE A 213 -17.98 -12.83 -13.98
CA PHE A 213 -16.90 -12.13 -14.67
C PHE A 213 -16.51 -10.85 -13.91
N PHE A 214 -15.69 -11.02 -12.88
CA PHE A 214 -15.36 -9.96 -11.91
C PHE A 214 -14.28 -9.00 -12.46
N THR A 215 -14.65 -8.11 -13.38
CA THR A 215 -13.79 -7.03 -13.90
C THR A 215 -14.42 -5.65 -13.71
N VAL A 216 -13.60 -4.59 -13.79
CA VAL A 216 -14.09 -3.20 -13.59
C VAL A 216 -15.07 -2.81 -14.70
N ASP A 217 -14.78 -3.18 -15.94
CA ASP A 217 -15.60 -2.83 -17.09
C ASP A 217 -16.91 -3.64 -17.15
N THR A 218 -16.86 -4.90 -16.72
CA THR A 218 -18.09 -5.70 -16.49
C THR A 218 -18.97 -5.05 -15.43
N MET A 219 -18.40 -4.65 -14.29
CA MET A 219 -19.16 -3.99 -13.23
C MET A 219 -19.78 -2.68 -13.69
N ARG A 220 -19.02 -1.83 -14.39
CA ARG A 220 -19.51 -0.56 -14.93
C ARG A 220 -20.65 -0.76 -15.93
N SER A 221 -20.48 -1.69 -16.87
CA SER A 221 -21.49 -2.00 -17.89
C SER A 221 -22.76 -2.57 -17.24
N THR A 222 -22.60 -3.43 -16.24
CA THR A 222 -23.71 -4.02 -15.50
C THR A 222 -24.47 -2.96 -14.69
N ILE A 223 -23.77 -2.08 -13.98
CA ILE A 223 -24.40 -0.98 -13.23
C ILE A 223 -25.13 -0.01 -14.16
N ALA A 224 -24.58 0.28 -15.34
CA ALA A 224 -25.28 1.08 -16.34
C ALA A 224 -26.61 0.41 -16.79
N CYS A 225 -26.61 -0.91 -16.96
CA CYS A 225 -27.82 -1.69 -17.23
C CYS A 225 -28.78 -1.68 -16.04
N TRP A 226 -28.30 -1.83 -14.79
CA TRP A 226 -29.15 -1.75 -13.60
C TRP A 226 -29.81 -0.39 -13.46
N GLN A 227 -29.07 0.70 -13.69
CA GLN A 227 -29.62 2.05 -13.69
C GLN A 227 -30.71 2.20 -14.75
N TRP A 228 -30.46 1.71 -15.97
CA TRP A 228 -31.44 1.74 -17.04
C TRP A 228 -32.71 0.95 -16.70
N LEU A 229 -32.56 -0.29 -16.23
CA LEU A 229 -33.68 -1.15 -15.82
C LEU A 229 -34.54 -0.46 -14.76
N LEU A 230 -33.91 0.12 -13.74
CA LEU A 230 -34.62 0.78 -12.63
C LEU A 230 -35.30 2.09 -13.05
N ALA A 231 -34.77 2.79 -14.04
CA ALA A 231 -35.42 3.98 -14.60
C ALA A 231 -36.62 3.63 -15.49
N ALA A 232 -36.52 2.57 -16.30
CA ALA A 232 -37.52 2.16 -17.28
C ALA A 232 -38.63 1.26 -16.69
N ARG A 233 -38.31 0.41 -15.72
CA ARG A 233 -39.21 -0.58 -15.10
C ARG A 233 -39.21 -0.49 -13.57
N PRO A 234 -39.86 0.54 -12.98
CA PRO A 234 -39.97 0.69 -11.53
C PRO A 234 -40.64 -0.50 -10.83
N ASP A 235 -41.50 -1.25 -11.55
CA ASP A 235 -42.17 -2.46 -11.06
C ASP A 235 -41.19 -3.60 -10.73
N LEU A 236 -40.00 -3.60 -11.33
CA LEU A 236 -38.96 -4.62 -11.12
C LEU A 236 -37.94 -4.24 -10.04
N GLU A 237 -38.07 -3.09 -9.37
CA GLU A 237 -37.08 -2.59 -8.42
C GLU A 237 -36.86 -3.52 -7.22
N LEU A 238 -37.93 -4.02 -6.60
CA LEU A 238 -37.82 -4.93 -5.45
C LEU A 238 -37.28 -6.34 -5.85
N PRO A 239 -37.78 -7.01 -6.92
CA PRO A 239 -37.18 -8.25 -7.42
C PRO A 239 -35.71 -8.09 -7.80
N PHE A 240 -35.34 -6.96 -8.41
CA PHE A 240 -33.95 -6.64 -8.74
C PHE A 240 -33.08 -6.57 -7.49
N LEU A 241 -33.50 -5.83 -6.46
CA LEU A 241 -32.73 -5.69 -5.22
C LEU A 241 -32.56 -7.02 -4.49
N GLN A 242 -33.55 -7.91 -4.54
CA GLN A 242 -33.45 -9.26 -3.99
C GLN A 242 -32.37 -10.08 -4.70
N GLU A 243 -32.34 -10.08 -6.04
CA GLU A 243 -31.32 -10.81 -6.80
C GLU A 243 -29.92 -10.17 -6.72
N MET A 244 -29.82 -8.85 -6.77
CA MET A 244 -28.57 -8.13 -6.56
C MET A 244 -28.01 -8.41 -5.14
N SER A 245 -28.87 -8.47 -4.13
CA SER A 245 -28.49 -8.85 -2.76
C SER A 245 -27.93 -10.28 -2.71
N ALA A 246 -28.57 -11.23 -3.40
CA ALA A 246 -28.07 -12.59 -3.51
C ALA A 246 -26.69 -12.66 -4.23
N ALA A 247 -26.54 -11.92 -5.33
CA ALA A 247 -25.28 -11.81 -6.05
C ALA A 247 -24.17 -11.20 -5.18
N TRP A 248 -24.47 -10.16 -4.41
CA TRP A 248 -23.54 -9.57 -3.44
C TRP A 248 -23.14 -10.57 -2.35
N HIS A 249 -24.10 -11.27 -1.76
CA HIS A 249 -23.78 -12.29 -0.74
C HIS A 249 -22.88 -13.39 -1.31
N ALA A 250 -23.08 -13.79 -2.56
CA ALA A 250 -22.19 -14.74 -3.20
C ALA A 250 -20.74 -14.22 -3.31
N THR A 251 -20.50 -12.90 -3.39
CA THR A 251 -19.14 -12.35 -3.37
C THR A 251 -18.50 -12.44 -1.98
N VAL A 252 -19.30 -12.33 -0.92
CA VAL A 252 -18.88 -12.57 0.47
C VAL A 252 -18.54 -14.05 0.66
N ASP A 253 -19.46 -14.94 0.30
CA ASP A 253 -19.33 -16.38 0.52
C ASP A 253 -18.17 -16.99 -0.30
N ARG A 254 -17.94 -16.49 -1.52
CA ARG A 254 -16.82 -16.89 -2.39
C ARG A 254 -15.50 -16.19 -2.05
N LYS A 255 -15.48 -15.28 -1.06
CA LYS A 255 -14.31 -14.49 -0.66
C LYS A 255 -13.61 -13.79 -1.84
N ILE A 256 -14.35 -13.00 -2.62
CA ILE A 256 -13.77 -12.26 -3.75
C ILE A 256 -13.58 -10.77 -3.44
N GLY A 257 -12.57 -10.17 -4.06
CA GLY A 257 -12.26 -8.74 -3.94
C GLY A 257 -12.13 -8.25 -2.50
N LEU A 258 -13.04 -7.39 -2.06
CA LEU A 258 -13.10 -6.86 -0.67
C LEU A 258 -13.11 -7.95 0.41
N PHE A 259 -13.72 -9.10 0.12
CA PHE A 259 -13.90 -10.20 1.06
C PHE A 259 -12.85 -11.32 0.88
N ALA A 260 -11.84 -11.09 0.01
CA ALA A 260 -10.74 -12.01 -0.16
C ALA A 260 -9.90 -12.11 1.11
N GLU A 261 -9.26 -13.27 1.29
CA GLU A 261 -8.26 -13.46 2.35
C GLU A 261 -7.08 -12.52 2.15
N ASP A 262 -6.45 -12.12 3.24
CA ASP A 262 -5.29 -11.24 3.19
C ASP A 262 -4.15 -11.93 2.42
N PRO A 263 -3.67 -11.34 1.31
CA PRO A 263 -2.64 -11.97 0.50
C PRO A 263 -1.34 -12.06 1.31
N PRO A 264 -0.66 -13.22 1.31
CA PRO A 264 0.57 -13.40 2.08
C PRO A 264 1.64 -12.43 1.56
N GLN A 265 2.09 -11.55 2.46
CA GLN A 265 3.18 -10.61 2.19
C GLN A 265 4.51 -11.28 2.55
N PRO A 266 5.45 -11.40 1.60
CA PRO A 266 6.77 -11.95 1.91
C PRO A 266 7.51 -11.01 2.88
N ASP A 267 8.21 -11.58 3.87
CA ASP A 267 9.03 -10.83 4.81
C ASP A 267 10.29 -10.30 4.09
N PRO A 268 10.55 -8.97 4.08
CA PRO A 268 11.72 -8.39 3.42
C PRO A 268 13.05 -8.85 4.05
N PHE A 269 13.01 -9.37 5.28
CA PHE A 269 14.15 -9.96 5.98
C PHE A 269 14.34 -11.45 5.69
N ALA A 270 13.39 -12.12 5.04
CA ALA A 270 13.49 -13.54 4.68
C ALA A 270 13.47 -13.76 3.16
N ALA A 271 14.03 -12.81 2.41
CA ALA A 271 14.13 -12.88 0.96
C ALA A 271 14.98 -14.09 0.52
N HIS A 272 14.50 -14.80 -0.50
CA HIS A 272 15.15 -15.98 -1.08
C HIS A 272 14.82 -16.11 -2.56
N GLU A 273 15.57 -16.94 -3.27
CA GLU A 273 15.40 -17.22 -4.69
C GLU A 273 13.99 -17.78 -4.95
N GLY A 274 13.28 -17.19 -5.93
CA GLY A 274 11.89 -17.54 -6.26
C GLY A 274 10.83 -16.70 -5.53
N VAL A 275 11.18 -15.94 -4.48
CA VAL A 275 10.25 -14.98 -3.84
C VAL A 275 10.41 -13.60 -4.44
N VAL A 276 9.38 -13.17 -5.18
CA VAL A 276 9.27 -11.79 -5.66
C VAL A 276 8.73 -10.91 -4.54
N LEU A 277 9.58 -10.00 -4.06
CA LEU A 277 9.20 -8.93 -3.15
C LEU A 277 8.52 -7.82 -3.95
N GLU A 278 7.21 -7.89 -4.06
CA GLU A 278 6.39 -6.86 -4.68
C GLU A 278 5.10 -6.67 -3.87
N PRO A 279 4.46 -5.50 -3.95
CA PRO A 279 3.19 -5.29 -3.28
C PRO A 279 2.13 -6.20 -3.89
N ARG A 280 1.38 -6.91 -3.04
CA ARG A 280 0.29 -7.80 -3.47
C ARG A 280 -1.07 -7.24 -3.00
N PRO A 281 -1.60 -6.16 -3.61
CA PRO A 281 -2.90 -5.63 -3.22
C PRO A 281 -4.04 -6.56 -3.68
N PRO A 282 -5.12 -6.70 -2.88
CA PRO A 282 -6.32 -7.40 -3.32
C PRO A 282 -7.00 -6.65 -4.47
N PHE A 283 -7.63 -7.40 -5.39
CA PHE A 283 -8.36 -6.81 -6.51
C PHE A 283 -9.76 -6.33 -6.08
N VAL A 284 -9.83 -5.11 -5.52
CA VAL A 284 -11.07 -4.54 -4.96
C VAL A 284 -11.83 -3.61 -5.91
N ALA A 285 -11.27 -3.31 -7.08
CA ALA A 285 -11.80 -2.27 -7.96
C ALA A 285 -13.28 -2.48 -8.38
N PRO A 286 -13.75 -3.70 -8.72
CA PRO A 286 -15.18 -3.90 -9.01
C PRO A 286 -16.08 -3.64 -7.80
N HIS A 287 -15.70 -4.09 -6.60
CA HIS A 287 -16.44 -3.76 -5.38
C HIS A 287 -16.38 -2.26 -5.05
N SER A 288 -15.30 -1.56 -5.37
CA SER A 288 -15.24 -0.10 -5.22
C SER A 288 -16.33 0.61 -6.03
N VAL A 289 -16.60 0.16 -7.26
CA VAL A 289 -17.69 0.68 -8.10
C VAL A 289 -19.06 0.25 -7.55
N TRP A 290 -19.23 -1.02 -7.19
CA TRP A 290 -20.49 -1.53 -6.64
C TRP A 290 -20.88 -0.83 -5.34
N VAL A 291 -19.94 -0.61 -4.42
CA VAL A 291 -20.18 0.08 -3.15
C VAL A 291 -20.56 1.55 -3.36
N ARG A 292 -20.03 2.24 -4.39
CA ARG A 292 -20.49 3.59 -4.75
C ARG A 292 -21.96 3.57 -5.17
N PHE A 293 -22.35 2.61 -6.02
CA PHE A 293 -23.76 2.41 -6.40
C PHE A 293 -24.65 2.12 -5.18
N LEU A 294 -24.22 1.21 -4.29
CA LEU A 294 -24.96 0.89 -3.05
C LEU A 294 -25.10 2.11 -2.14
N ALA A 295 -24.03 2.89 -1.94
CA ALA A 295 -24.07 4.06 -1.06
C ALA A 295 -25.07 5.12 -1.53
N GLU A 296 -25.12 5.41 -2.83
CA GLU A 296 -26.10 6.34 -3.39
C GLU A 296 -27.53 5.79 -3.36
N ARG A 297 -27.71 4.49 -3.63
CA ARG A 297 -29.02 3.83 -3.53
C ARG A 297 -29.54 3.79 -2.09
N ILE A 298 -28.68 3.56 -1.11
CA ILE A 298 -29.04 3.64 0.31
C ILE A 298 -29.50 5.06 0.64
N GLU A 299 -28.81 6.10 0.17
CA GLU A 299 -29.20 7.48 0.49
C GLU A 299 -30.57 7.87 -0.09
N THR A 300 -30.92 7.33 -1.25
CA THR A 300 -32.24 7.56 -1.87
C THR A 300 -33.35 6.68 -1.29
N ALA A 301 -33.07 5.40 -1.02
CA ALA A 301 -34.02 4.43 -0.48
C ALA A 301 -34.64 4.85 0.85
N LYS A 302 -33.86 5.54 1.68
CA LYS A 302 -34.28 6.16 2.95
C LYS A 302 -35.57 6.98 2.87
N TYR A 303 -35.84 7.59 1.72
CA TYR A 303 -36.98 8.48 1.51
C TYR A 303 -38.06 7.86 0.62
N SER A 304 -37.79 6.71 -0.01
CA SER A 304 -38.69 6.10 -1.00
C SER A 304 -39.41 4.86 -0.47
N SER A 305 -38.71 3.89 0.14
CA SER A 305 -39.29 2.58 0.46
C SER A 305 -38.58 1.90 1.65
N MET A 306 -39.39 1.48 2.64
CA MET A 306 -38.91 0.70 3.79
C MET A 306 -38.44 -0.70 3.39
N ASP A 307 -39.08 -1.33 2.41
CA ASP A 307 -38.69 -2.67 1.93
C ASP A 307 -37.28 -2.64 1.33
N GLN A 308 -36.93 -1.56 0.62
CA GLN A 308 -35.57 -1.36 0.10
C GLN A 308 -34.56 -1.18 1.24
N VAL A 309 -34.91 -0.36 2.24
CA VAL A 309 -34.08 -0.13 3.42
C VAL A 309 -33.78 -1.45 4.15
N GLU A 310 -34.76 -2.33 4.28
CA GLU A 310 -34.59 -3.66 4.90
C GLU A 310 -33.65 -4.56 4.08
N LEU A 311 -33.80 -4.58 2.75
CA LEU A 311 -32.89 -5.34 1.88
C LEU A 311 -31.45 -4.82 1.96
N PHE A 312 -31.24 -3.50 1.98
CA PHE A 312 -29.92 -2.92 2.17
C PHE A 312 -29.35 -3.19 3.56
N ALA A 313 -30.19 -3.13 4.61
CA ALA A 313 -29.78 -3.52 5.95
C ALA A 313 -29.31 -4.99 5.99
N ASN A 314 -30.01 -5.89 5.30
CA ASN A 314 -29.63 -7.29 5.18
C ASN A 314 -28.30 -7.49 4.46
N ILE A 315 -28.06 -6.76 3.36
CA ILE A 315 -26.76 -6.73 2.67
C ILE A 315 -25.64 -6.35 3.65
N LEU A 316 -25.84 -5.27 4.40
CA LEU A 316 -24.84 -4.78 5.36
C LEU A 316 -24.63 -5.74 6.52
N HIS A 317 -25.71 -6.34 7.05
CA HIS A 317 -25.61 -7.36 8.07
C HIS A 317 -24.73 -8.51 7.60
N ARG A 318 -24.96 -9.07 6.40
CA ARG A 318 -24.14 -10.19 5.90
C ARG A 318 -22.71 -9.79 5.53
N SER A 319 -22.49 -8.53 5.16
CA SER A 319 -21.15 -8.03 4.79
C SER A 319 -20.23 -7.81 5.99
N PHE A 320 -20.80 -7.59 7.18
CA PHE A 320 -20.05 -7.21 8.38
C PHE A 320 -20.08 -8.32 9.43
N SER A 321 -18.98 -8.42 10.17
CA SER A 321 -18.84 -9.37 11.26
C SER A 321 -18.72 -8.68 12.62
N VAL A 322 -19.10 -9.41 13.66
CA VAL A 322 -18.85 -9.02 15.06
C VAL A 322 -17.46 -9.48 15.50
N ASN A 323 -16.89 -10.51 14.86
CA ASN A 323 -15.60 -11.08 15.23
C ASN A 323 -14.47 -10.12 14.83
N ILE A 324 -13.55 -9.88 15.77
CA ILE A 324 -12.42 -8.97 15.61
C ILE A 324 -11.13 -9.79 15.67
N GLY A 325 -10.32 -9.76 14.61
CA GLY A 325 -8.98 -10.38 14.61
C GLY A 325 -8.91 -11.84 14.16
N GLU A 326 -10.03 -12.53 13.97
CA GLU A 326 -10.08 -13.89 13.39
C GLU A 326 -9.95 -13.86 11.85
N ALA A 327 -9.84 -15.03 11.19
CA ALA A 327 -9.73 -15.12 9.73
C ALA A 327 -10.86 -14.33 9.04
N GLY A 328 -10.46 -13.30 8.29
CA GLY A 328 -11.26 -12.11 8.07
C GLY A 328 -12.48 -12.29 7.17
N HIS A 329 -13.58 -11.64 7.54
CA HIS A 329 -14.71 -11.39 6.65
C HIS A 329 -14.37 -10.37 5.56
N CYS A 330 -13.57 -9.35 5.88
CA CYS A 330 -13.13 -8.32 4.94
C CYS A 330 -11.60 -8.20 5.00
N CYS A 331 -10.97 -8.02 3.84
CA CYS A 331 -9.52 -7.82 3.72
C CYS A 331 -9.05 -6.60 4.54
N ARG A 332 -7.89 -6.74 5.19
CA ARG A 332 -7.22 -5.73 6.03
C ARG A 332 -6.16 -4.94 5.26
N HIS A 333 -5.85 -5.33 4.02
CA HIS A 333 -4.88 -4.63 3.18
C HIS A 333 -5.30 -3.17 2.91
N VAL A 334 -4.33 -2.24 2.94
CA VAL A 334 -4.58 -0.79 2.76
C VAL A 334 -5.28 -0.45 1.43
N ALA A 335 -5.01 -1.18 0.35
CA ALA A 335 -5.72 -1.01 -0.93
C ALA A 335 -7.25 -1.23 -0.85
N ALA A 336 -7.75 -1.98 0.14
CA ALA A 336 -9.17 -2.20 0.37
C ALA A 336 -9.82 -1.10 1.23
N ILE A 337 -9.03 -0.21 1.83
CA ILE A 337 -9.46 0.69 2.90
C ILE A 337 -10.61 1.62 2.46
N GLY A 338 -10.49 2.25 1.29
CA GLY A 338 -11.54 3.16 0.81
C GLY A 338 -12.84 2.43 0.52
N THR A 339 -12.78 1.24 -0.09
CA THR A 339 -13.99 0.44 -0.36
C THR A 339 -14.64 -0.04 0.94
N ARG A 340 -13.84 -0.54 1.90
CA ARG A 340 -14.30 -1.00 3.22
C ARG A 340 -15.01 0.11 3.98
N PHE A 341 -14.34 1.26 4.15
CA PHE A 341 -14.86 2.37 4.94
C PHE A 341 -15.99 3.13 4.25
N ARG A 342 -16.10 3.07 2.92
CA ARG A 342 -17.27 3.56 2.18
C ARG A 342 -18.51 2.72 2.47
N LEU A 343 -18.36 1.39 2.49
CA LEU A 343 -19.46 0.48 2.85
C LEU A 343 -19.88 0.68 4.32
N LEU A 344 -18.91 0.83 5.24
CA LEU A 344 -19.20 1.15 6.63
C LEU A 344 -19.88 2.51 6.79
N ALA A 345 -19.46 3.53 6.03
CA ALA A 345 -20.10 4.85 6.02
C ALA A 345 -21.56 4.77 5.54
N ALA A 346 -21.85 3.97 4.52
CA ALA A 346 -23.21 3.74 4.05
C ALA A 346 -24.08 3.09 5.15
N GLY A 347 -23.55 2.09 5.86
CA GLY A 347 -24.26 1.47 6.99
C GLY A 347 -24.46 2.42 8.18
N LEU A 348 -23.47 3.27 8.49
CA LEU A 348 -23.62 4.28 9.54
C LEU A 348 -24.65 5.35 9.16
N SER A 349 -24.68 5.74 7.88
CA SER A 349 -25.68 6.66 7.33
C SER A 349 -27.12 6.13 7.50
N LEU A 350 -27.32 4.82 7.34
CA LEU A 350 -28.60 4.14 7.58
C LEU A 350 -29.02 4.22 9.08
N LEU A 351 -28.07 4.00 9.99
CA LEU A 351 -28.31 4.08 11.44
C LEU A 351 -28.64 5.50 11.92
N GLN A 352 -28.02 6.51 11.32
CA GLN A 352 -28.19 7.92 11.68
C GLN A 352 -29.47 8.53 11.10
N GLY A 353 -30.02 7.95 10.03
CA GLY A 353 -31.27 8.41 9.43
C GLY A 353 -32.52 8.16 10.27
N ASP A 354 -32.44 7.34 11.32
CA ASP A 354 -33.55 6.92 12.20
C ASP A 354 -34.72 6.23 11.46
N ILE A 355 -34.46 5.70 10.27
CA ILE A 355 -35.46 5.05 9.41
C ILE A 355 -35.61 3.57 9.74
N LEU A 356 -34.55 2.93 10.24
CA LEU A 356 -34.63 1.56 10.70
C LEU A 356 -35.51 1.48 11.96
N PRO A 357 -36.49 0.55 12.00
CA PRO A 357 -37.36 0.37 13.17
C PRO A 357 -36.51 0.14 14.42
N HIS A 358 -36.94 0.74 15.54
CA HIS A 358 -36.29 0.58 16.83
C HIS A 358 -36.32 -0.89 17.23
N GLY A 359 -35.15 -1.50 17.40
CA GLY A 359 -35.04 -2.93 17.67
C GLY A 359 -33.61 -3.43 17.73
N VAL A 360 -33.46 -4.71 18.08
CA VAL A 360 -32.16 -5.38 18.25
C VAL A 360 -31.32 -5.31 16.97
N GLY A 361 -31.95 -5.36 15.78
CA GLY A 361 -31.27 -5.25 14.49
C GLY A 361 -30.42 -3.99 14.34
N LYS A 362 -30.93 -2.83 14.79
CA LYS A 362 -30.19 -1.55 14.76
C LYS A 362 -28.94 -1.58 15.64
N SER A 363 -29.05 -2.15 16.84
CA SER A 363 -27.92 -2.32 17.75
C SER A 363 -26.90 -3.34 17.24
N VAL A 364 -27.36 -4.46 16.66
CA VAL A 364 -26.50 -5.48 16.03
C VAL A 364 -25.75 -4.91 14.84
N LEU A 365 -26.42 -4.12 13.98
CA LEU A 365 -25.76 -3.47 12.85
C LEU A 365 -24.69 -2.49 13.33
N ARG A 366 -24.98 -1.71 14.37
CA ARG A 366 -23.99 -0.79 14.97
C ARG A 366 -22.77 -1.53 15.50
N GLU A 367 -22.98 -2.62 16.25
CA GLU A 367 -21.88 -3.45 16.75
C GLU A 367 -21.05 -4.02 15.59
N ARG A 368 -21.70 -4.56 14.55
CA ARG A 368 -21.01 -5.07 13.35
C ARG A 368 -20.18 -4.01 12.64
N ILE A 369 -20.69 -2.78 12.51
CA ILE A 369 -19.94 -1.66 11.92
C ILE A 369 -18.72 -1.33 12.78
N TYR A 370 -18.87 -1.23 14.09
CA TYR A 370 -17.77 -0.90 15.00
C TYR A 370 -16.72 -2.02 15.04
N SER A 371 -17.13 -3.28 15.14
CA SER A 371 -16.24 -4.45 15.09
C SER A 371 -15.51 -4.54 13.74
N THR A 372 -16.21 -4.36 12.62
CA THR A 372 -15.59 -4.39 11.29
C THR A 372 -14.65 -3.20 11.09
N ALA A 373 -14.91 -2.03 11.69
CA ALA A 373 -13.95 -0.93 11.67
C ALA A 373 -12.67 -1.27 12.47
N LEU A 374 -12.81 -1.91 13.63
CA LEU A 374 -11.70 -2.31 14.49
C LEU A 374 -10.88 -3.48 13.93
N ASP A 375 -11.54 -4.40 13.23
CA ASP A 375 -10.90 -5.55 12.59
C ASP A 375 -9.82 -5.15 11.56
N TYR A 376 -9.96 -3.99 10.89
CA TYR A 376 -8.91 -3.44 10.02
C TYR A 376 -7.58 -3.24 10.76
N PHE A 377 -7.64 -2.87 12.04
CA PHE A 377 -6.45 -2.58 12.86
C PHE A 377 -5.82 -3.82 13.50
N CYS A 378 -6.34 -5.02 13.24
CA CYS A 378 -5.82 -6.31 13.73
C CYS A 378 -4.65 -6.86 12.89
N GLY A 379 -3.91 -5.98 12.22
CA GLY A 379 -2.72 -6.30 11.45
C GLY A 379 -1.70 -5.16 11.48
N PRO A 380 -0.51 -5.38 10.90
CA PRO A 380 0.52 -4.35 10.80
C PRO A 380 0.03 -3.16 9.96
N GLN A 381 0.54 -1.97 10.24
CA GLN A 381 0.28 -0.79 9.41
C GLN A 381 1.04 -0.92 8.09
N MET A 382 0.35 -0.92 6.96
CA MET A 382 0.92 -1.11 5.62
C MET A 382 1.07 0.21 4.88
N CYS A 383 2.16 0.38 4.14
CA CYS A 383 2.34 1.54 3.26
C CYS A 383 1.35 1.48 2.07
N PRO A 384 0.77 2.63 1.65
CA PRO A 384 -0.13 2.68 0.50
C PRO A 384 0.54 2.25 -0.80
N THR A 385 -0.17 1.41 -1.55
CA THR A 385 0.24 0.93 -2.89
C THR A 385 -0.60 1.58 -4.00
N GLN A 386 -1.60 2.38 -3.63
CA GLN A 386 -2.51 3.06 -4.56
C GLN A 386 -1.82 4.23 -5.28
N GLN A 387 -2.34 4.55 -6.47
CA GLN A 387 -1.97 5.80 -7.15
C GLN A 387 -2.43 7.03 -6.38
N SER A 388 -1.79 8.17 -6.63
CA SER A 388 -2.05 9.43 -5.91
C SER A 388 -3.53 9.85 -5.90
N ALA A 389 -4.24 9.71 -7.02
CA ALA A 389 -5.66 10.06 -7.11
C ALA A 389 -6.56 9.09 -6.31
N ASP A 390 -6.36 7.78 -6.45
CA ASP A 390 -7.13 6.78 -5.71
C ASP A 390 -6.88 6.87 -4.20
N LEU A 391 -5.63 7.08 -3.79
CA LEU A 391 -5.27 7.31 -2.39
C LEU A 391 -5.98 8.55 -1.83
N ARG A 392 -6.10 9.63 -2.61
CA ARG A 392 -6.86 10.82 -2.20
C ARG A 392 -8.34 10.52 -2.02
N ASP A 393 -8.97 9.73 -2.88
CA ASP A 393 -10.37 9.30 -2.71
C ASP A 393 -10.53 8.49 -1.41
N ASP A 394 -9.64 7.53 -1.17
CA ASP A 394 -9.64 6.68 0.02
C ASP A 394 -9.49 7.50 1.31
N ILE A 395 -8.56 8.47 1.34
CA ILE A 395 -8.40 9.38 2.48
C ILE A 395 -9.67 10.21 2.72
N ASN A 396 -10.28 10.75 1.65
CA ASN A 396 -11.53 11.50 1.77
C ASN A 396 -12.67 10.64 2.35
N VAL A 397 -12.75 9.37 1.97
CA VAL A 397 -13.72 8.42 2.55
C VAL A 397 -13.46 8.24 4.05
N LEU A 398 -12.21 8.08 4.47
CA LEU A 398 -11.85 7.92 5.88
C LEU A 398 -12.15 9.16 6.71
N VAL A 399 -11.86 10.35 6.18
CA VAL A 399 -12.20 11.62 6.85
C VAL A 399 -13.71 11.76 7.01
N LYS A 400 -14.50 11.43 5.98
CA LYS A 400 -15.96 11.42 6.04
C LYS A 400 -16.47 10.39 7.06
N PHE A 401 -15.91 9.19 7.08
CA PHE A 401 -16.28 8.16 8.05
C PHE A 401 -15.93 8.57 9.48
N TRP A 402 -14.73 9.12 9.70
CA TRP A 402 -14.33 9.67 10.99
C TRP A 402 -15.30 10.75 11.47
N ALA A 403 -15.70 11.67 10.59
CA ALA A 403 -16.68 12.71 10.91
C ALA A 403 -18.05 12.11 11.27
N ALA A 404 -18.51 11.09 10.52
CA ALA A 404 -19.76 10.40 10.78
C ALA A 404 -19.74 9.63 12.12
N VAL A 405 -18.65 8.94 12.46
CA VAL A 405 -18.45 8.31 13.78
C VAL A 405 -18.36 9.37 14.87
N HIS A 406 -17.75 10.52 14.57
CA HIS A 406 -17.65 11.62 15.52
C HIS A 406 -19.04 12.20 15.85
N THR A 407 -19.93 12.38 14.87
CA THR A 407 -21.31 12.84 15.10
C THR A 407 -22.21 11.77 15.72
N ASP A 408 -21.85 10.48 15.61
CA ASP A 408 -22.63 9.32 16.09
C ASP A 408 -22.97 9.39 17.59
N LYS A 409 -22.17 10.11 18.38
CA LYS A 409 -22.41 10.35 19.81
C LYS A 409 -23.80 10.94 20.09
N LYS A 410 -24.36 11.72 19.16
CA LYS A 410 -25.71 12.30 19.30
C LYS A 410 -26.80 11.23 19.18
N TYR A 411 -26.65 10.33 18.21
CA TYR A 411 -27.60 9.26 17.92
C TYR A 411 -27.57 8.15 18.98
N LEU A 412 -26.39 7.86 19.55
CA LEU A 412 -26.25 6.98 20.72
C LEU A 412 -27.08 7.47 21.92
N LYS A 413 -27.16 8.78 22.14
CA LYS A 413 -27.94 9.37 23.24
C LYS A 413 -29.44 9.43 22.93
N ALA A 414 -29.79 9.67 21.66
CA ALA A 414 -31.17 9.82 21.20
C ALA A 414 -31.94 8.49 21.19
N THR A 415 -31.28 7.38 20.82
CA THR A 415 -31.91 6.04 20.72
C THR A 415 -32.65 5.66 22.02
N THR A 416 -32.10 5.97 23.19
CA THR A 416 -32.70 5.72 24.51
C THR A 416 -33.94 6.53 24.86
N MET A 417 -34.21 7.68 24.21
CA MET A 417 -35.38 8.50 24.55
C MET A 417 -36.65 8.03 23.83
N SER A 418 -36.50 7.28 22.73
CA SER A 418 -37.60 6.75 21.94
C SER A 418 -38.10 5.39 22.46
N ASP A 419 -37.21 4.54 22.98
CA ASP A 419 -37.57 3.21 23.55
C ASP A 419 -38.48 3.29 24.80
N ILE A 420 -38.75 4.50 25.32
CA ILE A 420 -39.57 4.74 26.53
C ILE A 420 -41.05 5.01 26.17
N TRP A 421 -41.41 5.16 24.89
CA TRP A 421 -42.77 5.58 24.51
C TRP A 421 -43.45 4.71 23.44
N GLU A 422 -43.57 3.41 23.68
CA GLU A 422 -44.64 2.60 23.09
C GLU A 422 -45.32 1.76 24.20
N PRO A 423 -46.52 2.15 24.68
CA PRO A 423 -47.36 1.20 25.39
C PRO A 423 -47.95 0.24 24.35
N SER A 424 -47.54 -1.02 24.45
CA SER A 424 -48.19 -2.15 23.81
C SER A 424 -49.70 -2.14 24.14
N THR A 425 -50.52 -1.84 23.14
CA THR A 425 -51.97 -2.03 23.27
C THR A 425 -52.29 -3.48 22.93
N GLN A 426 -52.44 -4.28 23.99
CA GLN A 426 -53.04 -5.60 23.92
C GLN A 426 -54.47 -5.49 23.39
N SER A 427 -54.76 -6.36 22.43
CA SER A 427 -56.09 -6.65 21.90
C SER A 427 -57.02 -7.17 23.00
N ASN A 428 -58.19 -6.54 23.16
CA ASN A 428 -59.37 -7.15 23.76
C ASN A 428 -60.54 -7.04 22.77
N PRO A 429 -61.31 -8.12 22.52
CA PRO A 429 -62.55 -8.04 21.77
C PRO A 429 -63.74 -7.67 22.68
N ASP A 430 -64.79 -7.17 22.03
CA ASP A 430 -66.17 -6.98 22.52
C ASP A 430 -66.49 -5.75 23.38
N THR A 431 -67.17 -4.75 22.79
CA THR A 431 -68.56 -4.39 23.16
C THR A 431 -69.22 -3.47 22.10
N TRP A 432 -70.50 -3.72 21.83
CA TRP A 432 -71.37 -3.00 20.89
C TRP A 432 -71.77 -1.58 21.33
N GLY A 433 -71.89 -0.68 20.33
CA GLY A 433 -73.02 0.25 20.17
C GLY A 433 -72.91 1.63 20.81
N SER A 434 -72.77 2.68 20.00
CA SER A 434 -73.79 3.75 19.83
C SER A 434 -73.28 4.91 18.97
N THR A 435 -74.19 5.39 18.13
CA THR A 435 -74.16 6.54 17.22
C THR A 435 -73.93 7.87 17.96
N GLU A 436 -73.11 8.78 17.43
CA GLU A 436 -73.50 10.14 16.99
C GLU A 436 -72.35 11.17 16.85
N VAL A 437 -72.44 11.89 15.72
CA VAL A 437 -72.20 13.33 15.49
C VAL A 437 -70.78 13.89 15.27
N LEU A 438 -70.62 14.34 14.02
CA LEU A 438 -69.70 15.34 13.50
C LEU A 438 -69.41 16.51 14.44
N GLN A 439 -68.14 16.86 14.61
CA GLN A 439 -67.73 18.27 14.71
C GLN A 439 -66.38 18.52 14.04
N SER A 440 -66.45 19.36 13.01
CA SER A 440 -65.35 19.94 12.24
C SER A 440 -64.38 20.73 13.12
N ARG A 441 -63.08 20.58 12.87
CA ARG A 441 -62.09 21.62 13.21
C ARG A 441 -61.09 21.83 12.07
N SER A 442 -61.29 22.99 11.44
CA SER A 442 -60.43 23.77 10.55
C SER A 442 -58.92 23.47 10.59
N THR A 443 -58.38 23.12 9.42
CA THR A 443 -56.99 23.34 9.02
C THR A 443 -56.74 24.81 8.72
N PRO A 444 -55.65 25.42 9.20
CA PRO A 444 -55.00 26.50 8.48
C PRO A 444 -53.76 25.96 7.75
N THR A 445 -53.79 26.17 6.44
CA THR A 445 -52.67 26.18 5.50
C THR A 445 -51.50 27.04 6.03
N GLY A 446 -50.28 26.52 5.96
CA GLY A 446 -49.06 27.26 6.29
C GLY A 446 -47.82 26.54 5.79
N TRP A 447 -47.14 27.13 4.83
CA TRP A 447 -46.03 26.60 4.04
C TRP A 447 -44.87 26.02 4.88
N SER A 448 -44.40 24.85 4.48
CA SER A 448 -43.17 24.24 4.99
C SER A 448 -41.97 24.84 4.25
N ASN A 449 -41.27 25.77 4.88
CA ASN A 449 -39.97 26.26 4.42
C ASN A 449 -38.90 25.16 4.54
N THR A 450 -38.19 24.93 3.44
CA THR A 450 -36.84 24.35 3.40
C THR A 450 -35.91 25.10 4.35
N VAL A 451 -35.24 24.38 5.27
CA VAL A 451 -34.21 24.96 6.15
C VAL A 451 -32.83 24.65 5.57
N PRO A 452 -31.96 25.65 5.34
CA PRO A 452 -30.57 25.42 4.97
C PRO A 452 -29.74 25.04 6.20
N LEU A 453 -28.80 24.11 6.01
CA LEU A 453 -27.76 23.80 6.99
C LEU A 453 -26.83 25.01 7.14
N SER A 454 -26.91 25.71 8.27
CA SER A 454 -25.86 26.61 8.72
C SER A 454 -25.52 26.38 10.20
N SER A 455 -24.24 26.61 10.47
CA SER A 455 -23.49 26.37 11.70
C SER A 455 -23.93 27.20 12.91
N ASN A 456 -23.74 26.60 14.08
CA ASN A 456 -23.69 27.22 15.42
C ASN A 456 -24.93 27.99 15.89
N MET A 457 -25.69 27.41 16.82
CA MET A 457 -25.97 28.03 18.12
C MET A 457 -26.60 27.04 19.09
N SER A 458 -26.03 26.99 20.29
CA SER A 458 -26.59 26.38 21.49
C SER A 458 -27.78 27.18 22.01
N THR A 459 -28.90 26.51 22.30
CA THR A 459 -29.79 26.77 23.46
C THR A 459 -30.96 25.79 23.42
N ILE A 460 -30.87 24.67 24.16
CA ILE A 460 -32.06 23.91 24.56
C ILE A 460 -32.28 24.11 26.05
N SER A 461 -33.34 24.86 26.33
CA SER A 461 -33.92 25.12 27.64
C SER A 461 -34.25 23.82 28.37
N ARG A 462 -33.82 23.75 29.64
CA ARG A 462 -34.14 22.69 30.59
C ARG A 462 -35.62 22.76 30.99
N ARG A 463 -36.37 21.68 30.78
CA ARG A 463 -37.45 21.28 31.70
C ARG A 463 -37.27 19.81 32.07
N SER A 464 -36.89 19.59 33.32
CA SER A 464 -36.65 18.28 33.91
C SER A 464 -37.97 17.63 34.33
N GLY A 465 -38.39 16.58 33.64
CA GLY A 465 -39.23 15.53 34.20
C GLY A 465 -38.34 14.39 34.69
N ARG A 466 -38.30 14.14 36.00
CA ARG A 466 -37.61 12.99 36.59
C ARG A 466 -38.37 11.71 36.25
N GLY A 467 -37.99 11.06 35.15
CA GLY A 467 -38.22 9.63 34.95
C GLY A 467 -36.99 8.87 35.42
N THR A 468 -37.17 7.86 36.26
CA THR A 468 -36.13 6.93 36.71
C THR A 468 -35.60 6.16 35.50
N LYS A 469 -34.37 6.48 35.06
CA LYS A 469 -33.65 5.74 34.01
C LYS A 469 -33.27 4.34 34.49
N ASP A 470 -33.43 3.35 33.63
CA ASP A 470 -32.93 1.99 33.84
C ASP A 470 -31.37 2.02 33.84
N PRO A 471 -30.70 1.52 34.90
CA PRO A 471 -29.24 1.53 34.99
C PRO A 471 -28.55 0.68 33.90
N SER A 472 -29.24 -0.28 33.28
CA SER A 472 -28.69 -1.15 32.25
C SER A 472 -28.42 -0.44 30.91
N SER A 473 -29.33 0.43 30.45
CA SER A 473 -29.18 1.20 29.20
C SER A 473 -28.00 2.18 29.25
N ASP A 474 -27.73 2.74 30.45
CA ASP A 474 -26.59 3.63 30.67
C ASP A 474 -25.24 2.90 30.59
N ILE A 475 -25.20 1.57 30.79
CA ILE A 475 -23.98 0.76 30.65
C ILE A 475 -23.65 0.51 29.18
N PHE A 476 -24.63 0.12 28.36
CA PHE A 476 -24.44 -0.10 26.91
C PHE A 476 -23.95 1.17 26.20
N ILE A 477 -24.54 2.32 26.51
CA ILE A 477 -24.13 3.60 25.91
C ILE A 477 -22.67 3.92 26.28
N LYS A 478 -22.27 3.68 27.53
CA LYS A 478 -20.88 3.88 27.96
C LYS A 478 -19.92 2.97 27.20
N ASP A 479 -20.31 1.73 26.94
CA ASP A 479 -19.49 0.79 26.17
C ASP A 479 -19.29 1.24 24.72
N TYR A 480 -20.37 1.57 24.00
CA TYR A 480 -20.27 2.12 22.64
C TYR A 480 -19.48 3.42 22.58
N ILE A 481 -19.57 4.29 23.60
CA ILE A 481 -18.76 5.51 23.66
C ILE A 481 -17.26 5.17 23.77
N LYS A 482 -16.89 4.16 24.55
CA LYS A 482 -15.50 3.69 24.65
C LYS A 482 -15.00 3.14 23.32
N LYS A 483 -15.74 2.23 22.69
CA LYS A 483 -15.42 1.67 21.35
C LYS A 483 -15.29 2.77 20.30
N ARG A 484 -16.25 3.70 20.27
CA ARG A 484 -16.24 4.87 19.39
C ARG A 484 -14.97 5.70 19.56
N ASN A 485 -14.56 6.01 20.78
CA ASN A 485 -13.35 6.80 21.04
C ASN A 485 -12.08 6.07 20.58
N LEU A 486 -12.02 4.75 20.77
CA LEU A 486 -10.93 3.91 20.25
C LEU A 486 -10.87 3.96 18.71
N ILE A 487 -12.01 3.78 18.03
CA ILE A 487 -12.13 3.89 16.56
C ILE A 487 -11.65 5.26 16.06
N LEU A 488 -12.08 6.35 16.71
CA LEU A 488 -11.66 7.71 16.35
C LEU A 488 -10.15 7.92 16.52
N GLY A 489 -9.57 7.37 17.59
CA GLY A 489 -8.13 7.42 17.83
C GLY A 489 -7.33 6.68 16.77
N LEU A 490 -7.72 5.43 16.47
CA LEU A 490 -7.06 4.60 15.47
C LEU A 490 -7.18 5.20 14.05
N LEU A 491 -8.38 5.67 13.67
CA LEU A 491 -8.59 6.34 12.40
C LEU A 491 -7.82 7.65 12.30
N ALA A 492 -7.70 8.43 13.38
CA ALA A 492 -6.93 9.67 13.35
C ALA A 492 -5.44 9.41 13.06
N VAL A 493 -4.87 8.34 13.65
CA VAL A 493 -3.49 7.92 13.38
C VAL A 493 -3.34 7.47 11.93
N GLU A 494 -4.26 6.65 11.45
CA GLU A 494 -4.20 6.12 10.08
C GLU A 494 -4.37 7.23 9.03
N VAL A 495 -5.34 8.13 9.22
CA VAL A 495 -5.55 9.27 8.32
C VAL A 495 -4.33 10.18 8.27
N GLU A 496 -3.70 10.49 9.41
CA GLU A 496 -2.47 11.29 9.41
C GLU A 496 -1.33 10.59 8.66
N PHE A 497 -1.16 9.27 8.84
CA PHE A 497 -0.18 8.49 8.11
C PHE A 497 -0.42 8.55 6.60
N LEU A 498 -1.64 8.27 6.14
CA LEU A 498 -2.00 8.29 4.72
C LEU A 498 -1.87 9.69 4.10
N ILE A 499 -2.26 10.74 4.82
CA ILE A 499 -2.07 12.14 4.39
C ILE A 499 -0.58 12.46 4.27
N THR A 500 0.23 12.04 5.25
CA THR A 500 1.68 12.25 5.22
C THR A 500 2.32 11.52 4.05
N TRP A 501 1.86 10.31 3.72
CA TRP A 501 2.32 9.55 2.57
C TRP A 501 1.90 10.19 1.23
N TYR A 502 0.67 10.70 1.14
CA TYR A 502 0.14 11.37 -0.06
C TYR A 502 0.76 12.76 -0.30
N ASN A 503 1.06 13.49 0.78
CA ASN A 503 1.60 14.85 0.74
C ASN A 503 2.81 15.02 1.69
N PRO A 504 3.92 14.29 1.44
CA PRO A 504 5.08 14.29 2.33
C PRO A 504 5.73 15.67 2.47
N MET A 505 5.56 16.52 1.45
CA MET A 505 6.05 17.89 1.42
C MET A 505 5.16 18.91 2.13
N SER A 506 3.97 18.52 2.63
CA SER A 506 2.97 19.44 3.18
C SER A 506 2.62 20.61 2.25
N SER A 507 2.46 20.31 0.95
CA SER A 507 2.06 21.29 -0.06
C SER A 507 0.58 21.65 0.07
N TRP A 508 0.24 22.94 -0.02
CA TRP A 508 -1.13 23.42 0.13
C TRP A 508 -2.07 22.93 -0.98
N GLU A 509 -1.54 22.66 -2.18
CA GLU A 509 -2.32 22.17 -3.33
C GLU A 509 -2.86 20.75 -3.11
N ARG A 510 -2.18 19.96 -2.28
CA ARG A 510 -2.53 18.57 -1.95
C ARG A 510 -3.19 18.45 -0.56
N THR A 511 -3.64 19.55 0.04
CA THR A 511 -4.33 19.49 1.35
C THR A 511 -5.68 18.78 1.23
N ILE A 512 -6.01 17.96 2.24
CA ILE A 512 -7.27 17.24 2.31
C ILE A 512 -8.28 18.01 3.19
N PRO A 513 -9.51 18.26 2.71
CA PRO A 513 -10.54 18.90 3.52
C PRO A 513 -10.86 18.09 4.78
N GLY A 514 -10.86 18.74 5.95
CA GLY A 514 -11.16 18.11 7.24
C GLY A 514 -9.94 17.57 8.02
N GLU A 515 -8.75 17.56 7.43
CA GLU A 515 -7.48 17.19 8.10
C GLU A 515 -7.28 17.94 9.43
N GLU A 516 -7.46 19.27 9.42
CA GLU A 516 -7.22 20.12 10.58
C GLU A 516 -8.11 19.77 11.78
N THR A 517 -9.34 19.34 11.53
CA THR A 517 -10.28 18.95 12.59
C THR A 517 -9.79 17.70 13.31
N ILE A 518 -9.29 16.71 12.54
CA ILE A 518 -8.73 15.47 13.08
C ILE A 518 -7.43 15.75 13.82
N SER A 519 -6.55 16.57 13.24
CA SER A 519 -5.29 16.96 13.88
C SER A 519 -5.52 17.69 15.21
N THR A 520 -6.51 18.59 15.27
CA THR A 520 -6.88 19.33 16.48
C THR A 520 -7.51 18.42 17.53
N TRP A 521 -8.29 17.41 17.10
CA TRP A 521 -8.84 16.42 18.01
C TRP A 521 -7.74 15.53 18.61
N ARG A 522 -6.75 15.14 17.81
CA ARG A 522 -5.63 14.29 18.24
C ARG A 522 -4.66 14.98 19.18
N SER A 523 -4.49 16.30 19.07
CA SER A 523 -3.59 17.07 19.95
C SER A 523 -4.08 17.20 21.39
N GLN A 524 -5.30 16.72 21.69
CA GLN A 524 -5.84 16.69 23.03
C GLN A 524 -5.05 15.73 23.92
N ALA A 525 -4.60 16.22 25.08
CA ALA A 525 -3.83 15.41 26.03
C ALA A 525 -4.67 14.22 26.56
N VAL A 526 -4.12 13.02 26.44
CA VAL A 526 -4.69 11.79 26.98
C VAL A 526 -3.93 11.42 28.25
N THR A 527 -4.65 11.09 29.33
CA THR A 527 -4.03 10.68 30.60
C THR A 527 -3.50 9.24 30.54
N ASP A 528 -2.45 8.92 31.30
CA ASP A 528 -1.89 7.57 31.41
C ASP A 528 -2.87 6.50 31.92
N ARG A 529 -3.94 6.93 32.60
CA ARG A 529 -5.03 6.03 32.98
C ARG A 529 -5.86 5.66 31.75
N ALA A 530 -6.20 6.65 30.93
CA ALA A 530 -6.98 6.43 29.72
C ALA A 530 -6.23 5.59 28.68
N THR A 531 -4.90 5.72 28.56
CA THR A 531 -4.08 4.88 27.67
C THR A 531 -4.06 3.41 28.10
N ARG A 532 -3.95 3.13 29.40
CA ARG A 532 -4.07 1.76 29.94
C ARG A 532 -5.46 1.18 29.75
N ASP A 533 -6.50 2.00 29.94
CA ASP A 533 -7.88 1.58 29.69
C ASP A 533 -8.12 1.28 28.19
N ILE A 534 -7.44 1.97 27.27
CA ILE A 534 -7.44 1.65 25.83
C ILE A 534 -6.84 0.27 25.59
N ALA A 535 -5.67 -0.04 26.18
CA ALA A 535 -5.04 -1.35 26.02
C ALA A 535 -5.94 -2.49 26.53
N ARG A 536 -6.54 -2.31 27.72
CA ARG A 536 -7.46 -3.29 28.32
C ARG A 536 -8.72 -3.49 27.49
N LEU A 537 -9.39 -2.39 27.11
CA LEU A 537 -10.59 -2.45 26.27
C LEU A 537 -10.30 -3.20 24.97
N SER A 538 -9.16 -2.92 24.37
CA SER A 538 -8.78 -3.56 23.10
C SER A 538 -8.51 -5.05 23.28
N TRP A 539 -7.88 -5.44 24.39
CA TRP A 539 -7.65 -6.85 24.73
C TRP A 539 -8.96 -7.59 25.00
N ASP A 540 -9.88 -6.97 25.75
CA ASP A 540 -11.20 -7.52 26.05
C ASP A 540 -12.03 -7.74 24.77
N MET A 541 -11.82 -6.90 23.75
CA MET A 541 -12.46 -7.03 22.44
C MET A 541 -11.76 -8.06 21.54
N SER A 542 -10.43 -7.99 21.45
CA SER A 542 -9.60 -8.92 20.68
C SER A 542 -8.12 -8.80 21.10
N PRO A 543 -7.49 -9.90 21.54
CA PRO A 543 -6.05 -9.92 21.83
C PRO A 543 -5.20 -9.50 20.62
N THR A 544 -5.61 -9.86 19.40
CA THR A 544 -4.94 -9.47 18.15
C THR A 544 -4.94 -7.95 17.97
N LEU A 545 -6.07 -7.28 18.23
CA LEU A 545 -6.15 -5.82 18.16
C LEU A 545 -5.17 -5.18 19.16
N ALA A 546 -5.15 -5.67 20.40
CA ALA A 546 -4.27 -5.13 21.45
C ALA A 546 -2.78 -5.20 21.10
N VAL A 547 -2.34 -6.28 20.45
CA VAL A 547 -0.95 -6.48 20.00
C VAL A 547 -0.49 -5.40 19.02
N TYR A 548 -1.38 -4.92 18.13
CA TYR A 548 -1.04 -3.93 17.10
C TYR A 548 -1.39 -2.48 17.47
N ILE A 549 -1.83 -2.19 18.70
CA ILE A 549 -2.06 -0.82 19.16
C ILE A 549 -0.76 -0.06 19.45
N PRO A 550 0.25 -0.64 20.11
CA PRO A 550 1.51 0.06 20.40
C PRO A 550 2.22 0.58 19.15
N CYS A 551 2.10 -0.09 17.99
CA CYS A 551 2.74 0.37 16.75
C CYS A 551 2.08 1.64 16.17
N ARG A 552 0.83 1.93 16.54
CA ARG A 552 0.05 3.10 16.11
C ARG A 552 0.14 4.26 17.11
N PHE A 553 0.06 3.96 18.41
CA PHE A 553 0.19 4.95 19.49
C PHE A 553 1.61 5.02 20.04
N LYS A 554 2.56 5.43 19.19
CA LYS A 554 4.02 5.40 19.44
C LYS A 554 4.50 6.21 20.66
N THR A 555 3.69 7.15 21.15
CA THR A 555 4.04 8.08 22.23
C THR A 555 3.67 7.57 23.63
N SER A 556 3.08 6.38 23.75
CA SER A 556 2.50 5.89 25.01
C SER A 556 3.15 4.59 25.49
N ASP A 557 4.26 4.70 26.23
CA ASP A 557 4.93 3.54 26.86
C ASP A 557 4.00 2.76 27.81
N SER A 558 3.04 3.46 28.41
CA SER A 558 2.01 2.87 29.28
C SER A 558 1.12 1.85 28.56
N ILE A 559 0.90 1.99 27.25
CA ILE A 559 0.18 1.00 26.43
C ILE A 559 1.05 -0.23 26.25
N CYS A 560 2.32 -0.04 25.86
CA CYS A 560 3.27 -1.15 25.63
C CYS A 560 3.44 -2.01 26.90
N ALA A 561 3.59 -1.38 28.06
CA ALA A 561 3.70 -2.06 29.34
C ALA A 561 2.44 -2.85 29.72
N GLU A 562 1.24 -2.28 29.48
CA GLU A 562 -0.01 -2.97 29.78
C GLU A 562 -0.29 -4.13 28.82
N VAL A 563 0.02 -3.97 27.53
CA VAL A 563 -0.04 -5.07 26.55
C VAL A 563 0.93 -6.18 26.93
N SER A 564 2.17 -5.86 27.32
CA SER A 564 3.15 -6.81 27.85
C SER A 564 2.61 -7.60 29.04
N ARG A 565 2.01 -6.91 30.02
CA ARG A 565 1.37 -7.55 31.18
C ARG A 565 0.23 -8.51 30.77
N LEU A 566 -0.61 -8.12 29.80
CA LEU A 566 -1.75 -8.92 29.34
C LEU A 566 -1.31 -10.16 28.54
N VAL A 567 -0.30 -10.01 27.67
CA VAL A 567 0.31 -11.12 26.92
C VAL A 567 0.93 -12.14 27.85
N GLN A 568 1.66 -11.71 28.88
CA GLN A 568 2.24 -12.61 29.88
C GLN A 568 1.16 -13.33 30.70
N GLN A 569 0.00 -12.72 30.93
CA GLN A 569 -1.10 -13.38 31.64
C GLN A 569 -1.81 -14.44 30.79
N ASN A 570 -1.95 -14.22 29.49
CA ASN A 570 -2.69 -15.10 28.58
C ASN A 570 -1.94 -15.31 27.24
N PRO A 571 -0.78 -15.97 27.25
CA PRO A 571 0.08 -16.10 26.07
C PRO A 571 -0.54 -16.96 24.94
N THR A 572 -1.38 -17.94 25.29
CA THR A 572 -2.03 -18.83 24.32
C THR A 572 -2.98 -18.10 23.37
N SER A 573 -3.52 -16.95 23.78
CA SER A 573 -4.45 -16.17 22.95
C SER A 573 -3.76 -15.46 21.78
N VAL A 574 -2.43 -15.32 21.81
CA VAL A 574 -1.66 -14.52 20.83
C VAL A 574 -0.44 -15.26 20.28
N CYS A 575 -0.26 -16.55 20.61
CA CYS A 575 0.90 -17.33 20.18
C CYS A 575 1.00 -17.52 18.66
N HIS A 576 -0.11 -17.38 17.94
CA HIS A 576 -0.18 -17.41 16.48
C HIS A 576 0.32 -16.12 15.81
N LEU A 577 0.56 -15.05 16.59
CA LEU A 577 1.02 -13.75 16.09
C LEU A 577 2.53 -13.58 16.35
N PRO A 578 3.38 -13.53 15.31
CA PRO A 578 4.81 -13.31 15.48
C PRO A 578 5.15 -12.02 16.25
N GLU A 579 4.41 -10.94 16.01
CA GLU A 579 4.66 -9.63 16.63
C GLU A 579 4.34 -9.60 18.12
N ALA A 580 3.54 -10.54 18.63
CA ALA A 580 3.22 -10.60 20.05
C ALA A 580 4.39 -11.13 20.91
N LEU A 581 5.35 -11.83 20.30
CA LEU A 581 6.47 -12.44 21.02
C LEU A 581 7.33 -11.41 21.79
N GLN A 582 7.50 -10.22 21.23
CA GLN A 582 8.28 -9.13 21.84
C GLN A 582 7.72 -8.67 23.21
N TYR A 583 6.45 -8.96 23.47
CA TYR A 583 5.75 -8.63 24.72
C TYR A 583 5.84 -9.75 25.76
N LEU A 584 5.99 -10.99 25.31
CA LEU A 584 6.21 -12.15 26.17
C LEU A 584 7.69 -12.27 26.59
N ALA A 585 8.59 -12.24 25.60
CA ALA A 585 10.01 -12.50 25.75
C ALA A 585 10.79 -11.17 25.79
N THR A 586 10.65 -10.43 26.88
CA THR A 586 11.43 -9.22 27.17
C THR A 586 12.76 -9.57 27.86
N PRO A 587 13.80 -8.73 27.79
CA PRO A 587 15.05 -8.97 28.50
C PRO A 587 14.87 -9.25 30.00
N GLU A 588 13.95 -8.53 30.64
CA GLU A 588 13.59 -8.74 32.05
C GLU A 588 12.92 -10.09 32.30
N SER A 589 12.00 -10.51 31.42
CA SER A 589 11.32 -11.81 31.55
C SER A 589 12.28 -13.00 31.43
N VAL A 590 13.27 -12.89 30.54
CA VAL A 590 14.30 -13.92 30.32
C VAL A 590 15.29 -13.93 31.50
N LEU A 591 15.69 -12.75 31.99
CA LEU A 591 16.56 -12.64 33.16
C LEU A 591 15.91 -13.24 34.42
N ASN A 592 14.60 -13.09 34.57
CA ASN A 592 13.84 -13.58 35.72
C ASN A 592 13.38 -15.05 35.57
N ASP A 593 13.78 -15.76 34.49
CA ASP A 593 13.34 -17.13 34.18
C ASP A 593 11.82 -17.32 34.31
N SER A 594 11.08 -16.43 33.63
CA SER A 594 9.62 -16.42 33.70
C SER A 594 9.04 -17.74 33.16
N PRO A 595 8.17 -18.46 33.92
CA PRO A 595 7.64 -19.76 33.51
C PRO A 595 6.77 -19.68 32.24
N GLN A 596 6.25 -18.48 31.92
CA GLN A 596 5.48 -18.19 30.72
C GLN A 596 6.31 -18.32 29.43
N LEU A 597 7.65 -18.27 29.51
CA LEU A 597 8.54 -18.42 28.35
C LEU A 597 8.39 -19.78 27.67
N ASN A 598 7.94 -20.82 28.37
CA ASN A 598 7.69 -22.14 27.78
C ASN A 598 6.72 -22.11 26.57
N HIS A 599 5.80 -21.15 26.55
CA HIS A 599 4.89 -20.94 25.42
C HIS A 599 5.61 -20.52 24.12
N MET A 600 6.84 -19.99 24.22
CA MET A 600 7.65 -19.63 23.06
C MET A 600 7.90 -20.84 22.15
N LEU A 601 8.04 -22.05 22.70
CA LEU A 601 8.34 -23.26 21.93
C LEU A 601 7.28 -23.61 20.87
N THR A 602 6.05 -23.12 21.03
CA THR A 602 4.93 -23.29 20.10
C THR A 602 4.54 -22.00 19.36
N TRP A 603 5.26 -20.89 19.59
CA TRP A 603 4.93 -19.60 19.01
C TRP A 603 5.10 -19.59 17.49
N ALA A 604 4.38 -18.71 16.79
CA ALA A 604 4.58 -18.50 15.36
C ALA A 604 6.00 -17.96 15.06
N PRO A 605 6.62 -18.34 13.92
CA PRO A 605 7.98 -17.91 13.59
C PRO A 605 8.09 -16.39 13.41
N VAL A 606 9.16 -15.79 13.94
CA VAL A 606 9.50 -14.38 13.74
C VAL A 606 10.52 -14.21 12.62
N SER A 607 10.78 -12.96 12.23
CA SER A 607 11.83 -12.63 11.26
C SER A 607 13.21 -13.18 11.69
N PRO A 608 14.11 -13.50 10.74
CA PRO A 608 15.41 -14.09 11.06
C PRO A 608 16.24 -13.22 12.01
N VAL A 609 16.15 -11.89 11.85
CA VAL A 609 16.85 -10.92 12.70
C VAL A 609 16.35 -10.96 14.15
N LYS A 610 15.02 -11.06 14.35
CA LYS A 610 14.44 -11.19 15.70
C LYS A 610 14.81 -12.52 16.35
N ALA A 611 14.89 -13.60 15.58
CA ALA A 611 15.37 -14.88 16.08
C ALA A 611 16.84 -14.80 16.53
N LEU A 612 17.70 -14.20 15.71
CA LEU A 612 19.12 -13.98 16.03
C LEU A 612 19.32 -13.07 17.25
N ALA A 613 18.39 -12.15 17.52
CA ALA A 613 18.45 -11.26 18.69
C ALA A 613 18.60 -12.03 20.00
N TYR A 614 17.98 -13.21 20.14
CA TYR A 614 18.06 -14.04 21.34
C TYR A 614 19.45 -14.65 21.59
N PHE A 615 20.35 -14.60 20.59
CA PHE A 615 21.76 -14.96 20.73
C PHE A 615 22.68 -13.73 20.85
N SER A 616 22.10 -12.54 21.02
CA SER A 616 22.86 -11.31 21.22
C SER A 616 22.94 -10.97 22.71
N ARG A 617 23.87 -10.06 23.06
CA ARG A 617 23.96 -9.44 24.39
C ARG A 617 22.69 -8.76 24.90
N GLN A 618 21.69 -8.53 24.04
CA GLN A 618 20.43 -7.90 24.45
C GLN A 618 19.60 -8.82 25.35
N PHE A 619 19.80 -10.14 25.24
CA PHE A 619 19.09 -11.14 26.01
C PHE A 619 20.08 -12.01 26.79
N PRO A 620 19.79 -12.34 28.05
CA PRO A 620 20.59 -13.34 28.76
C PRO A 620 20.41 -14.72 28.09
N PRO A 621 21.47 -15.55 28.03
CA PRO A 621 21.37 -16.90 27.47
C PRO A 621 20.31 -17.74 28.21
N HIS A 622 19.35 -18.29 27.47
CA HIS A 622 18.26 -19.08 28.05
C HIS A 622 17.87 -20.25 27.14
N PRO A 623 17.68 -21.49 27.65
CA PRO A 623 17.46 -22.66 26.81
C PRO A 623 16.24 -22.56 25.90
N VAL A 624 15.13 -22.01 26.41
CA VAL A 624 13.87 -21.91 25.65
C VAL A 624 13.96 -20.90 24.52
N THR A 625 14.61 -19.75 24.76
CA THR A 625 14.79 -18.72 23.73
C THR A 625 15.75 -19.21 22.65
N ALA A 626 16.80 -19.92 23.04
CA ALA A 626 17.75 -20.55 22.13
C ALA A 626 17.09 -21.63 21.25
N GLN A 627 16.33 -22.57 21.85
CA GLN A 627 15.61 -23.60 21.09
C GLN A 627 14.60 -23.00 20.12
N TYR A 628 13.85 -21.98 20.56
CA TYR A 628 12.94 -21.25 19.69
C TYR A 628 13.67 -20.60 18.50
N ALA A 629 14.76 -19.88 18.79
CA ALA A 629 15.55 -19.19 17.76
C ALA A 629 16.15 -20.18 16.74
N VAL A 630 16.73 -21.29 17.20
CA VAL A 630 17.22 -22.38 16.33
C VAL A 630 16.09 -22.95 15.48
N ARG A 631 14.91 -23.22 16.07
CA ARG A 631 13.74 -23.74 15.33
C ARG A 631 13.30 -22.78 14.22
N VAL A 632 13.26 -21.47 14.50
CA VAL A 632 12.92 -20.46 13.49
C VAL A 632 13.97 -20.44 12.37
N LEU A 633 15.25 -20.35 12.72
CA LEU A 633 16.33 -20.30 11.72
C LEU A 633 16.42 -21.59 10.90
N ALA A 634 16.17 -22.75 11.51
CA ALA A 634 16.16 -24.05 10.84
C ALA A 634 15.00 -24.21 9.84
N SER A 635 13.94 -23.40 9.95
CA SER A 635 12.80 -23.41 9.04
C SER A 635 13.02 -22.59 7.76
N LEU A 636 14.07 -21.76 7.74
CA LEU A 636 14.38 -20.88 6.61
C LEU A 636 15.21 -21.60 5.54
N PRO A 637 15.11 -21.18 4.28
CA PRO A 637 15.93 -21.74 3.22
C PRO A 637 17.41 -21.32 3.37
N PRO A 638 18.37 -22.11 2.85
CA PRO A 638 19.80 -21.86 3.03
C PRO A 638 20.29 -20.51 2.48
N ASP A 639 19.64 -19.98 1.45
CA ASP A 639 19.96 -18.69 0.83
C ASP A 639 19.57 -17.49 1.69
N THR A 640 18.43 -17.56 2.40
CA THR A 640 18.09 -16.59 3.44
C THR A 640 19.10 -16.65 4.58
N ILE A 641 19.52 -17.84 5.02
CA ILE A 641 20.52 -17.98 6.09
C ILE A 641 21.89 -17.46 5.65
N LEU A 642 22.28 -17.68 4.39
CA LEU A 642 23.53 -17.19 3.81
C LEU A 642 23.67 -15.67 4.01
N PHE A 643 22.58 -14.93 3.85
CA PHE A 643 22.56 -13.48 4.07
C PHE A 643 22.92 -13.08 5.50
N TYR A 644 22.60 -13.91 6.52
CA TYR A 644 22.82 -13.63 7.94
C TYR A 644 24.03 -14.36 8.55
N VAL A 645 24.85 -15.02 7.74
CA VAL A 645 26.08 -15.71 8.21
C VAL A 645 26.96 -14.82 9.09
N PRO A 646 27.24 -13.54 8.77
CA PRO A 646 28.06 -12.69 9.63
C PRO A 646 27.52 -12.59 11.05
N GLN A 647 26.21 -12.37 11.21
CA GLN A 647 25.56 -12.27 12.52
C GLN A 647 25.45 -13.61 13.24
N LEU A 648 25.16 -14.69 12.50
CA LEU A 648 25.07 -16.03 13.06
C LEU A 648 26.42 -16.48 13.64
N LEU A 649 27.53 -16.13 13.01
CA LEU A 649 28.86 -16.43 13.54
C LEU A 649 29.19 -15.57 14.76
N GLN A 650 28.83 -14.29 14.77
CA GLN A 650 29.01 -13.45 15.97
C GLN A 650 28.18 -13.92 17.16
N ALA A 651 27.02 -14.55 16.92
CA ALA A 651 26.21 -15.15 17.98
C ALA A 651 26.93 -16.26 18.77
N VAL A 652 27.98 -16.88 18.22
CA VAL A 652 28.80 -17.88 18.94
C VAL A 652 29.49 -17.27 20.17
N ARG A 653 29.80 -15.97 20.17
CA ARG A 653 30.37 -15.26 21.33
C ARG A 653 29.52 -15.41 22.60
N TYR A 654 28.20 -15.54 22.42
CA TYR A 654 27.23 -15.63 23.51
C TYR A 654 26.60 -17.02 23.66
N ASP A 655 27.13 -18.02 22.96
CA ASP A 655 26.59 -19.39 22.93
C ASP A 655 27.02 -20.21 24.16
N ALA A 656 26.50 -19.84 25.34
CA ALA A 656 26.84 -20.51 26.60
C ALA A 656 26.42 -22.00 26.66
N MET A 657 25.48 -22.44 25.81
CA MET A 657 24.88 -23.77 25.85
C MET A 657 25.22 -24.64 24.63
N GLY A 658 25.92 -24.10 23.63
CA GLY A 658 26.31 -24.83 22.41
C GLY A 658 25.22 -24.97 21.35
N TYR A 659 24.07 -24.28 21.47
CA TYR A 659 22.98 -24.39 20.50
C TYR A 659 23.34 -23.78 19.15
N VAL A 660 24.02 -22.63 19.15
CA VAL A 660 24.43 -21.93 17.91
C VAL A 660 25.51 -22.75 17.21
N SER A 661 26.48 -23.25 17.98
CA SER A 661 27.57 -24.07 17.49
C SER A 661 27.07 -25.36 16.83
N GLU A 662 26.13 -26.06 17.47
CA GLU A 662 25.52 -27.28 16.91
C GLU A 662 24.64 -26.98 15.69
N PHE A 663 23.93 -25.85 15.71
CA PHE A 663 23.14 -25.41 14.56
C PHE A 663 24.03 -25.11 13.35
N ILE A 664 25.17 -24.44 13.53
CA ILE A 664 26.16 -24.18 12.47
C ILE A 664 26.69 -25.50 11.88
N LYS A 665 27.07 -26.47 12.74
CA LYS A 665 27.52 -27.80 12.29
C LYS A 665 26.44 -28.51 11.47
N THR A 666 25.19 -28.44 11.91
CA THR A 666 24.04 -29.02 11.20
C THR A 666 23.80 -28.34 9.86
N LEU A 667 23.87 -27.01 9.79
CA LEU A 667 23.71 -26.24 8.55
C LEU A 667 24.82 -26.54 7.54
N ALA A 668 26.06 -26.64 7.99
CA ALA A 668 27.19 -26.98 7.15
C ALA A 668 27.07 -28.37 6.50
N CYS A 669 26.35 -29.30 7.16
CA CYS A 669 26.05 -30.61 6.57
C CYS A 669 24.92 -30.56 5.53
N LYS A 670 24.04 -29.55 5.56
CA LYS A 670 22.90 -29.42 4.64
C LYS A 670 23.26 -28.76 3.31
N SER A 671 24.13 -27.76 3.32
CA SER A 671 24.56 -27.02 2.12
C SER A 671 26.07 -26.80 2.16
N GLN A 672 26.74 -27.26 1.10
CA GLN A 672 28.19 -27.16 0.96
C GLN A 672 28.62 -25.71 0.71
N LEU A 673 27.83 -24.97 -0.06
CA LEU A 673 28.10 -23.57 -0.32
C LEU A 673 27.95 -22.72 0.94
N LEU A 674 26.92 -22.99 1.74
CA LEU A 674 26.74 -22.34 3.03
C LEU A 674 27.92 -22.67 3.96
N ALA A 675 28.38 -23.92 3.99
CA ALA A 675 29.57 -24.33 4.74
C ALA A 675 30.83 -23.55 4.30
N HIS A 676 31.07 -23.41 2.99
CA HIS A 676 32.21 -22.63 2.47
C HIS A 676 32.17 -21.17 2.92
N GLN A 677 31.00 -20.53 2.82
CA GLN A 677 30.80 -19.14 3.21
C GLN A 677 30.98 -18.93 4.72
N MET A 678 30.49 -19.88 5.52
CA MET A 678 30.75 -19.92 6.97
C MET A 678 32.25 -20.06 7.25
N ILE A 679 32.97 -20.95 6.55
CA ILE A 679 34.41 -21.15 6.74
C ILE A 679 35.21 -19.89 6.41
N TRP A 680 34.92 -19.22 5.28
CA TRP A 680 35.57 -17.95 4.94
C TRP A 680 35.36 -16.90 6.02
N ASN A 681 34.12 -16.74 6.49
CA ASN A 681 33.78 -15.74 7.49
C ASN A 681 34.34 -16.10 8.89
N MET A 682 34.39 -17.38 9.26
CA MET A 682 35.08 -17.87 10.46
C MET A 682 36.58 -17.56 10.39
N LYS A 683 37.27 -17.91 9.29
CA LYS A 683 38.71 -17.61 9.10
C LYS A 683 39.01 -16.12 9.28
N THR A 684 38.15 -15.23 8.78
CA THR A 684 38.29 -13.79 9.00
C THR A 684 38.08 -13.37 10.45
N ASN A 685 37.09 -13.93 11.15
CA ASN A 685 36.73 -13.51 12.51
C ASN A 685 37.50 -14.22 13.64
N MET A 686 38.33 -15.23 13.33
CA MET A 686 39.26 -15.83 14.29
C MET A 686 40.34 -14.85 14.77
N PHE A 687 40.58 -13.78 14.02
CA PHE A 687 41.62 -12.79 14.31
C PHE A 687 41.01 -11.39 14.38
N THR A 688 41.57 -10.55 15.26
CA THR A 688 41.14 -9.15 15.43
C THR A 688 41.89 -8.19 14.53
N ASP A 689 43.10 -8.56 14.09
CA ASP A 689 43.96 -7.76 13.23
C ASP A 689 43.87 -8.18 11.75
N GLU A 690 44.31 -7.29 10.86
CA GLU A 690 44.31 -7.53 9.42
C GLU A 690 45.40 -8.53 9.00
N GLU A 691 46.46 -8.66 9.81
CA GLU A 691 47.61 -9.53 9.56
C GLU A 691 47.44 -10.96 10.09
N GLY A 692 46.40 -11.24 10.87
CA GLY A 692 46.11 -12.57 11.43
C GLY A 692 47.08 -13.00 12.53
N GLN A 693 47.61 -12.07 13.31
CA GLN A 693 48.55 -12.34 14.42
C GLN A 693 47.85 -12.33 15.78
N GLN A 694 46.81 -11.51 15.95
CA GLN A 694 46.06 -11.36 17.19
C GLN A 694 44.81 -12.21 17.15
N GLN A 695 44.84 -13.33 17.86
CA GLN A 695 43.71 -14.24 17.99
C GLN A 695 42.59 -13.57 18.79
N ASP A 696 41.35 -13.75 18.33
CA ASP A 696 40.18 -13.33 19.08
C ASP A 696 40.00 -14.23 20.31
N PRO A 697 39.98 -13.67 21.53
CA PRO A 697 39.96 -14.46 22.76
C PRO A 697 38.66 -15.26 22.94
N ASP A 698 37.55 -14.82 22.34
CA ASP A 698 36.25 -15.44 22.53
C ASP A 698 35.90 -16.38 21.36
N LEU A 699 36.37 -16.08 20.15
CA LEU A 699 35.98 -16.80 18.92
C LEU A 699 37.02 -17.76 18.37
N PHE A 700 38.31 -17.60 18.66
CA PHE A 700 39.36 -18.41 18.04
C PHE A 700 39.17 -19.91 18.31
N GLU A 701 39.10 -20.30 19.59
CA GLU A 701 38.95 -21.71 20.02
C GLU A 701 37.60 -22.32 19.54
N PRO A 702 36.42 -21.68 19.74
CA PRO A 702 35.17 -22.21 19.22
C PRO A 702 35.15 -22.39 17.70
N PHE A 703 35.67 -21.42 16.94
CA PHE A 703 35.71 -21.53 15.48
C PHE A 703 36.70 -22.58 14.99
N ASP A 704 37.86 -22.73 15.62
CA ASP A 704 38.80 -23.80 15.29
C ASP A 704 38.14 -25.18 15.47
N HIS A 705 37.43 -25.38 16.59
CA HIS A 705 36.69 -26.62 16.83
C HIS A 705 35.53 -26.85 15.85
N ILE A 706 34.71 -25.83 15.57
CA ILE A 706 33.59 -25.93 14.62
C ILE A 706 34.11 -26.20 13.21
N MET A 707 35.11 -25.46 12.76
CA MET A 707 35.72 -25.63 11.44
C MET A 707 36.38 -27.01 11.31
N GLY A 708 37.13 -27.45 12.33
CA GLY A 708 37.71 -28.78 12.38
C GLY A 708 36.64 -29.87 12.22
N HIS A 709 35.52 -29.75 12.94
CA HIS A 709 34.39 -30.67 12.80
C HIS A 709 33.82 -30.65 11.38
N ILE A 710 33.52 -29.48 10.82
CA ILE A 710 32.99 -29.35 9.45
C ILE A 710 33.92 -30.03 8.45
N LEU A 711 35.23 -29.74 8.50
CA LEU A 711 36.23 -30.31 7.60
C LEU A 711 36.37 -31.83 7.75
N THR A 712 36.21 -32.38 8.95
CA THR A 712 36.20 -33.84 9.14
C THR A 712 34.93 -34.52 8.61
N CYS A 713 33.81 -33.80 8.55
CA CYS A 713 32.56 -34.30 7.98
C CYS A 713 32.54 -34.25 6.44
N LEU A 714 33.32 -33.35 5.82
CA LEU A 714 33.46 -33.30 4.36
C LEU A 714 34.12 -34.58 3.84
N SER A 715 33.49 -35.24 2.86
CA SER A 715 33.99 -36.49 2.28
C SER A 715 33.62 -36.62 0.80
N GLY A 716 34.45 -37.35 0.03
CA GLY A 716 34.23 -37.56 -1.40
C GLY A 716 34.13 -36.24 -2.19
N PRO A 717 33.10 -36.06 -3.04
CA PRO A 717 32.97 -34.88 -3.91
C PRO A 717 32.88 -33.54 -3.15
N SER A 718 32.33 -33.50 -1.94
CA SER A 718 32.21 -32.25 -1.18
C SER A 718 33.55 -31.75 -0.66
N LYS A 719 34.43 -32.67 -0.24
CA LYS A 719 35.80 -32.33 0.17
C LYS A 719 36.64 -31.88 -1.02
N GLU A 720 36.56 -32.59 -2.15
CA GLU A 720 37.23 -32.20 -3.40
C GLU A 720 36.76 -30.82 -3.88
N PHE A 721 35.47 -30.52 -3.74
CA PHE A 721 34.91 -29.21 -4.08
C PHE A 721 35.47 -28.10 -3.18
N TYR A 722 35.51 -28.31 -1.86
CA TYR A 722 36.12 -27.38 -0.91
C TYR A 722 37.59 -27.10 -1.22
N GLU A 723 38.40 -28.15 -1.36
CA GLU A 723 39.84 -28.03 -1.60
C GLU A 723 40.12 -27.30 -2.91
N ARG A 724 39.41 -27.68 -3.99
CA ARG A 724 39.49 -27.03 -5.30
C ARG A 724 39.17 -25.53 -5.23
N GLU A 725 38.06 -25.19 -4.58
CA GLU A 725 37.56 -23.82 -4.48
C GLU A 725 38.51 -22.93 -3.67
N PHE A 726 38.90 -23.38 -2.48
CA PHE A 726 39.78 -22.62 -1.59
C PHE A 726 41.18 -22.48 -2.18
N ASP A 727 41.74 -23.53 -2.79
CA ASP A 727 43.06 -23.46 -3.42
C ASP A 727 43.07 -22.51 -4.62
N PHE A 728 42.01 -22.52 -5.43
CA PHE A 728 41.90 -21.64 -6.59
C PHE A 728 41.87 -20.17 -6.16
N PHE A 729 40.99 -19.79 -5.24
CA PHE A 729 40.91 -18.39 -4.79
C PHE A 729 42.05 -17.96 -3.88
N HIS A 730 42.72 -18.89 -3.19
CA HIS A 730 43.95 -18.57 -2.49
C HIS A 730 45.04 -18.14 -3.49
N LYS A 731 45.21 -18.86 -4.60
CA LYS A 731 46.18 -18.50 -5.66
C LYS A 731 45.83 -17.16 -6.31
N VAL A 732 44.55 -16.91 -6.58
CA VAL A 732 44.10 -15.63 -7.15
C VAL A 732 44.36 -14.47 -6.19
N THR A 733 44.00 -14.62 -4.91
CA THR A 733 44.19 -13.57 -3.89
C THR A 733 45.69 -13.30 -3.64
N ALA A 734 46.55 -14.33 -3.72
CA ALA A 734 48.00 -14.19 -3.54
C ALA A 734 48.66 -13.24 -4.56
N ILE A 735 48.06 -13.06 -5.74
CA ILE A 735 48.52 -12.09 -6.75
C ILE A 735 48.63 -10.69 -6.16
N SER A 736 47.67 -10.28 -5.31
CA SER A 736 47.69 -8.96 -4.66
C SER A 736 48.93 -8.78 -3.77
N GLY A 737 49.38 -9.85 -3.11
CA GLY A 737 50.61 -9.87 -2.33
C GLY A 737 51.86 -9.79 -3.20
N GLU A 738 51.90 -10.54 -4.31
CA GLU A 738 53.03 -10.52 -5.26
C GLU A 738 53.24 -9.14 -5.89
N ILE A 739 52.15 -8.47 -6.31
CA ILE A 739 52.25 -7.19 -7.01
C ILE A 739 52.55 -6.01 -6.07
N ARG A 740 52.41 -6.20 -4.75
CA ARG A 740 52.68 -5.17 -3.73
C ARG A 740 54.13 -4.69 -3.76
N ALA A 741 55.07 -5.57 -4.09
CA ALA A 741 56.50 -5.27 -4.16
C ALA A 741 56.88 -4.34 -5.32
N PHE A 742 56.05 -4.24 -6.37
CA PHE A 742 56.35 -3.43 -7.56
C PHE A 742 55.89 -1.98 -7.40
N PRO A 743 56.62 -0.99 -7.93
CA PRO A 743 56.22 0.42 -7.86
C PRO A 743 54.94 0.70 -8.66
N LYS A 744 54.19 1.74 -8.26
CA LYS A 744 52.94 2.13 -8.93
C LYS A 744 53.20 2.46 -10.41
N GLY A 745 52.24 2.09 -11.27
CA GLY A 745 52.27 2.44 -12.70
C GLY A 745 52.33 1.21 -13.60
N ALA A 746 53.00 1.34 -14.75
CA ALA A 746 53.03 0.32 -15.79
C ALA A 746 53.71 -0.99 -15.34
N GLU A 747 54.73 -0.91 -14.47
CA GLU A 747 55.45 -2.09 -13.97
C GLU A 747 54.56 -2.99 -13.11
N ARG A 748 53.84 -2.43 -12.14
CA ARG A 748 52.87 -3.19 -11.34
C ARG A 748 51.74 -3.78 -12.20
N LYS A 749 51.28 -3.04 -13.22
CA LYS A 749 50.27 -3.56 -14.17
C LYS A 749 50.81 -4.75 -14.95
N LYS A 750 52.05 -4.68 -15.45
CA LYS A 750 52.71 -5.79 -16.15
C LYS A 750 52.92 -6.99 -15.24
N ALA A 751 53.33 -6.78 -14.00
CA ALA A 751 53.48 -7.84 -13.00
C ALA A 751 52.14 -8.53 -12.70
N CYS A 752 51.05 -7.76 -12.57
CA CYS A 752 49.70 -8.29 -12.36
C CYS A 752 49.23 -9.16 -13.53
N LEU A 753 49.40 -8.71 -14.78
CA LEU A 753 49.07 -9.50 -15.96
C LEU A 753 49.90 -10.79 -16.06
N ASN A 754 51.19 -10.72 -15.73
CA ASN A 754 52.08 -11.89 -15.71
C ASN A 754 51.74 -12.88 -14.59
N ALA A 755 51.21 -12.42 -13.46
CA ALA A 755 50.77 -13.29 -12.38
C ALA A 755 49.41 -13.93 -12.71
N LEU A 756 48.48 -13.14 -13.26
CA LEU A 756 47.15 -13.62 -13.67
C LEU A 756 47.24 -14.67 -14.80
N SER A 757 48.17 -14.52 -15.75
CA SER A 757 48.36 -15.49 -16.84
C SER A 757 48.85 -16.87 -16.38
N LYS A 758 49.36 -16.99 -15.14
CA LYS A 758 49.75 -18.26 -14.53
C LYS A 758 48.57 -19.02 -13.89
N ILE A 759 47.43 -18.35 -13.71
CA ILE A 759 46.25 -18.96 -13.09
C ILE A 759 45.50 -19.83 -14.12
N VAL A 760 45.28 -21.09 -13.78
CA VAL A 760 44.48 -22.01 -14.59
C VAL A 760 43.11 -22.16 -13.96
N VAL A 761 42.05 -21.93 -14.75
CA VAL A 761 40.66 -22.07 -14.29
C VAL A 761 40.36 -23.54 -14.02
N GLN A 762 39.83 -23.82 -12.84
CA GLN A 762 39.40 -25.16 -12.46
C GLN A 762 37.88 -25.29 -12.71
N PRO A 763 37.42 -26.33 -13.44
CA PRO A 763 36.00 -26.50 -13.72
C PRO A 763 35.17 -26.66 -12.44
N GLY A 764 34.06 -25.94 -12.34
CA GLY A 764 33.14 -26.05 -11.20
C GLY A 764 33.56 -25.32 -9.94
N CYS A 765 34.42 -24.31 -10.07
CA CYS A 765 34.54 -23.25 -9.08
C CYS A 765 33.43 -22.20 -9.27
N TYR A 766 33.05 -21.53 -8.18
CA TYR A 766 32.15 -20.37 -8.23
C TYR A 766 32.93 -19.10 -7.86
N LEU A 767 32.34 -17.91 -7.93
CA LEU A 767 33.02 -16.72 -7.41
C LEU A 767 32.57 -16.51 -5.96
N PRO A 768 33.46 -16.29 -4.97
CA PRO A 768 33.05 -16.14 -3.57
C PRO A 768 31.95 -15.10 -3.36
N SER A 769 32.00 -13.99 -4.10
CA SER A 769 30.99 -12.94 -4.09
C SER A 769 29.68 -13.32 -4.77
N ASN A 770 29.64 -14.30 -5.68
CA ASN A 770 28.49 -14.73 -6.47
C ASN A 770 28.33 -16.27 -6.46
N PRO A 771 27.87 -16.84 -5.34
CA PRO A 771 27.64 -18.28 -5.15
C PRO A 771 26.57 -18.92 -6.05
N GLU A 772 25.83 -18.13 -6.82
CA GLU A 772 24.82 -18.54 -7.79
C GLU A 772 25.37 -18.75 -9.21
N ALA A 773 26.66 -18.45 -9.42
CA ALA A 773 27.29 -18.47 -10.74
C ALA A 773 28.61 -19.25 -10.75
N VAL A 774 28.75 -20.12 -11.74
CA VAL A 774 29.96 -20.93 -11.96
C VAL A 774 30.96 -20.14 -12.81
N VAL A 775 32.24 -20.18 -12.44
CA VAL A 775 33.34 -19.62 -13.23
C VAL A 775 33.63 -20.56 -14.41
N VAL A 776 33.53 -20.01 -15.61
CA VAL A 776 33.79 -20.71 -16.88
C VAL A 776 35.19 -20.40 -17.39
N ASP A 777 35.63 -19.14 -17.29
CA ASP A 777 36.92 -18.68 -17.82
C ASP A 777 37.39 -17.37 -17.15
N ILE A 778 38.65 -16.96 -17.38
CA ILE A 778 39.22 -15.67 -16.94
C ILE A 778 39.66 -14.87 -18.16
N ASP A 779 39.38 -13.56 -18.15
CA ASP A 779 40.03 -12.63 -19.07
C ASP A 779 41.43 -12.30 -18.56
N TYR A 780 42.43 -13.00 -19.07
CA TYR A 780 43.83 -12.82 -18.70
C TYR A 780 44.40 -11.43 -19.00
N ASN A 781 43.72 -10.63 -19.84
CA ASN A 781 44.12 -9.26 -20.16
C ASN A 781 43.43 -8.22 -19.26
N SER A 782 42.51 -8.63 -18.39
CA SER A 782 41.74 -7.72 -17.53
C SER A 782 42.48 -7.25 -16.28
N GLY A 783 43.56 -7.95 -15.89
CA GLY A 783 44.34 -7.68 -14.68
C GLY A 783 44.77 -6.22 -14.54
N THR A 784 44.14 -5.49 -13.62
CA THR A 784 44.39 -4.07 -13.42
C THR A 784 44.60 -3.75 -11.94
N PRO A 785 45.80 -3.35 -11.51
CA PRO A 785 46.02 -2.86 -10.15
C PRO A 785 45.26 -1.56 -9.90
N MET A 786 44.64 -1.44 -8.73
CA MET A 786 43.92 -0.25 -8.30
C MET A 786 44.86 0.81 -7.70
N GLN A 787 44.40 2.07 -7.64
CA GLN A 787 45.24 3.23 -7.30
C GLN A 787 45.62 3.34 -5.80
N SER A 788 44.93 2.61 -4.92
CA SER A 788 45.11 2.66 -3.47
C SER A 788 46.53 2.23 -3.05
N ALA A 789 47.20 3.08 -2.28
CA ALA A 789 48.66 3.19 -2.29
C ALA A 789 49.43 2.09 -1.58
N ALA A 790 48.87 1.50 -0.51
CA ALA A 790 49.63 0.70 0.45
C ALA A 790 49.43 -0.82 0.32
N LYS A 791 48.25 -1.25 -0.19
CA LYS A 791 47.73 -2.62 -0.09
C LYS A 791 47.56 -3.32 -1.46
N ALA A 792 47.73 -2.58 -2.57
CA ALA A 792 47.76 -3.05 -3.96
C ALA A 792 46.64 -4.02 -4.40
N PRO A 793 45.35 -3.71 -4.19
CA PRO A 793 44.26 -4.53 -4.73
C PRO A 793 44.28 -4.54 -6.26
N PHE A 794 43.70 -5.59 -6.87
CA PHE A 794 43.60 -5.69 -8.31
C PHE A 794 42.22 -6.16 -8.77
N LEU A 795 41.84 -5.72 -9.96
CA LEU A 795 40.63 -6.13 -10.66
C LEU A 795 40.95 -7.28 -11.63
N ALA A 796 40.11 -8.30 -11.64
CA ALA A 796 40.09 -9.34 -12.67
C ALA A 796 38.65 -9.60 -13.14
N ARG A 797 38.51 -10.02 -14.39
CA ARG A 797 37.22 -10.29 -15.03
C ARG A 797 37.09 -11.77 -15.36
N PHE A 798 35.99 -12.36 -14.91
CA PHE A 798 35.67 -13.77 -15.04
C PHE A 798 34.47 -13.94 -15.97
N LYS A 799 34.50 -14.95 -16.82
CA LYS A 799 33.32 -15.38 -17.56
C LYS A 799 32.55 -16.32 -16.64
N VAL A 800 31.34 -15.93 -16.27
CA VAL A 800 30.50 -16.70 -15.35
C VAL A 800 29.24 -17.19 -16.04
N ARG A 801 28.66 -18.28 -15.54
CA ARG A 801 27.37 -18.82 -15.97
C ARG A 801 26.45 -18.89 -14.77
N HIS A 802 25.30 -18.23 -14.83
CA HIS A 802 24.29 -18.29 -13.78
C HIS A 802 23.55 -19.64 -13.82
N CYS A 803 23.45 -20.31 -12.67
CA CYS A 803 22.70 -21.55 -12.51
C CYS A 803 21.92 -21.64 -11.18
N GLY A 804 22.04 -20.66 -10.27
CA GLY A 804 21.39 -20.72 -8.95
C GLY A 804 22.13 -21.64 -7.97
N ILE A 805 21.85 -21.52 -6.68
CA ILE A 805 22.64 -22.17 -5.61
C ILE A 805 22.47 -23.69 -5.64
N ALA A 806 21.21 -24.18 -5.70
CA ALA A 806 20.93 -25.61 -5.65
C ALA A 806 21.50 -26.37 -6.87
N GLU A 807 21.39 -25.78 -8.06
CA GLU A 807 22.01 -26.38 -9.24
C GLU A 807 23.53 -26.30 -9.16
N LEU A 808 24.10 -25.19 -8.68
CA LEU A 808 25.56 -25.07 -8.56
C LEU A 808 26.13 -26.14 -7.64
N GLU A 809 25.52 -26.37 -6.48
CA GLU A 809 25.92 -27.43 -5.57
C GLU A 809 25.83 -28.81 -6.24
N SER A 810 24.72 -29.09 -6.94
CA SER A 810 24.54 -30.35 -7.68
C SER A 810 25.61 -30.55 -8.77
N HIS A 811 25.92 -29.51 -9.54
CA HIS A 811 26.94 -29.56 -10.60
C HIS A 811 28.36 -29.65 -10.03
N ALA A 812 28.65 -28.95 -8.93
CA ALA A 812 29.96 -28.98 -8.30
C ALA A 812 30.29 -30.33 -7.65
N MET A 813 29.25 -31.05 -7.20
CA MET A 813 29.33 -32.41 -6.66
C MET A 813 29.30 -33.50 -7.74
N SER A 814 28.85 -33.20 -8.96
CA SER A 814 28.83 -34.13 -10.10
C SER A 814 30.13 -34.04 -10.91
N SER A 815 30.78 -35.19 -11.15
CA SER A 815 32.01 -35.29 -11.96
C SER A 815 31.78 -35.01 -13.46
N THR A 816 30.52 -34.84 -13.89
CA THR A 816 30.09 -34.64 -15.28
C THR A 816 29.34 -33.32 -15.43
N PHE A 817 29.97 -32.36 -16.10
CA PHE A 817 29.37 -31.09 -16.52
C PHE A 817 28.40 -31.34 -17.69
N HIS A 818 27.12 -31.53 -17.41
CA HIS A 818 26.10 -31.42 -18.46
C HIS A 818 25.79 -29.95 -18.75
N SER A 819 25.69 -29.61 -20.03
CA SER A 819 25.37 -28.26 -20.51
C SER A 819 23.91 -27.92 -20.20
N ALA A 820 23.62 -27.43 -19.00
CA ALA A 820 22.32 -26.85 -18.65
C ALA A 820 22.15 -25.42 -19.23
N LEU A 821 20.89 -25.03 -19.49
CA LEU A 821 20.47 -23.74 -20.06
C LEU A 821 20.84 -22.59 -19.09
N GLY A 822 21.77 -21.71 -19.47
CA GLY A 822 22.07 -20.49 -18.72
C GLY A 822 22.87 -19.49 -19.56
N SER A 823 22.57 -18.19 -19.42
CA SER A 823 23.31 -17.14 -20.12
C SER A 823 24.69 -16.94 -19.49
N THR A 824 25.73 -16.86 -20.32
CA THR A 824 27.09 -16.54 -19.87
C THR A 824 27.33 -15.05 -20.00
N TYR A 825 27.92 -14.42 -18.97
CA TYR A 825 28.29 -13.01 -18.98
C TYR A 825 29.65 -12.80 -18.30
N TRP A 826 30.21 -11.60 -18.47
CA TRP A 826 31.48 -11.23 -17.84
C TRP A 826 31.22 -10.52 -16.52
N GLN A 827 31.77 -11.04 -15.43
CA GLN A 827 31.72 -10.46 -14.09
C GLN A 827 33.11 -9.97 -13.70
N ALA A 828 33.22 -8.73 -13.24
CA ALA A 828 34.48 -8.22 -12.68
C ALA A 828 34.45 -8.29 -11.15
N ALA A 829 35.59 -8.64 -10.56
CA ALA A 829 35.79 -8.68 -9.12
C ALA A 829 37.14 -8.06 -8.74
N ILE A 830 37.16 -7.40 -7.59
CA ILE A 830 38.36 -6.82 -6.97
C ILE A 830 38.78 -7.75 -5.84
N PHE A 831 40.04 -8.16 -5.87
CA PHE A 831 40.69 -8.88 -4.79
C PHE A 831 41.48 -7.87 -3.95
N LYS A 832 41.11 -7.77 -2.67
CA LYS A 832 41.68 -6.84 -1.71
C LYS A 832 42.42 -7.64 -0.65
N VAL A 833 43.68 -7.27 -0.39
CA VAL A 833 44.53 -7.90 0.63
C VAL A 833 45.09 -6.84 1.56
N GLY A 834 45.10 -7.18 2.84
CA GLY A 834 45.49 -6.33 3.95
C GLY A 834 44.45 -5.32 4.38
N ASP A 835 43.17 -5.36 3.96
CA ASP A 835 42.13 -4.41 4.39
C ASP A 835 40.87 -5.14 4.86
N ASP A 836 40.30 -4.72 5.98
CA ASP A 836 39.08 -5.32 6.52
C ASP A 836 37.81 -4.91 5.74
N VAL A 837 37.25 -5.86 4.98
CA VAL A 837 36.02 -5.64 4.19
C VAL A 837 34.72 -5.94 4.95
N ARG A 838 34.79 -6.40 6.21
CA ARG A 838 33.58 -6.73 7.00
C ARG A 838 32.69 -5.51 7.22
N GLN A 839 33.27 -4.32 7.29
CA GLN A 839 32.51 -3.08 7.40
C GLN A 839 31.70 -2.79 6.12
N ASP A 840 32.29 -2.99 4.94
CA ASP A 840 31.57 -2.92 3.67
C ASP A 840 30.44 -3.96 3.60
N MET A 841 30.71 -5.19 4.03
CA MET A 841 29.69 -6.25 4.08
C MET A 841 28.48 -5.84 4.92
N LEU A 842 28.70 -5.29 6.11
CA LEU A 842 27.61 -4.84 6.99
C LEU A 842 26.80 -3.69 6.35
N ALA A 843 27.47 -2.70 5.76
CA ALA A 843 26.78 -1.60 5.08
C ALA A 843 25.92 -2.12 3.92
N LEU A 844 26.48 -2.99 3.07
CA LEU A 844 25.80 -3.58 1.91
C LEU A 844 24.65 -4.49 2.30
N GLN A 845 24.76 -5.20 3.43
CA GLN A 845 23.67 -5.98 3.99
C GLN A 845 22.49 -5.07 4.37
N VAL A 846 22.73 -3.96 5.05
CA VAL A 846 21.65 -3.00 5.37
C VAL A 846 21.07 -2.36 4.10
N ILE A 847 21.90 -2.04 3.10
CA ILE A 847 21.45 -1.52 1.80
C ILE A 847 20.54 -2.55 1.08
N SER A 848 20.90 -3.83 1.13
CA SER A 848 20.09 -4.92 0.58
C SER A 848 18.74 -5.04 1.29
N LEU A 849 18.70 -4.91 2.63
CA LEU A 849 17.44 -4.87 3.38
C LEU A 849 16.56 -3.68 2.99
N PHE A 850 17.14 -2.49 2.84
CA PHE A 850 16.39 -1.32 2.38
C PHE A 850 15.83 -1.51 0.97
N LYS A 851 16.61 -2.10 0.07
CA LYS A 851 16.13 -2.48 -1.27
C LYS A 851 14.93 -3.43 -1.18
N ASN A 852 15.00 -4.44 -0.32
CA ASN A 852 13.91 -5.40 -0.11
C ASN A 852 12.64 -4.70 0.42
N ILE A 853 12.78 -3.79 1.39
CA ILE A 853 11.67 -2.98 1.92
C ILE A 853 11.05 -2.10 0.83
N PHE A 854 11.87 -1.39 0.04
CA PHE A 854 11.37 -0.53 -1.04
C PHE A 854 10.60 -1.33 -2.10
N ASN A 855 11.11 -2.51 -2.47
CA ASN A 855 10.46 -3.40 -3.42
C ASN A 855 9.12 -3.92 -2.88
N GLN A 856 9.08 -4.36 -1.61
CA GLN A 856 7.85 -4.84 -0.97
C GLN A 856 6.78 -3.74 -0.88
N VAL A 857 7.17 -2.50 -0.57
CA VAL A 857 6.26 -1.35 -0.52
C VAL A 857 5.83 -0.88 -1.92
N GLY A 858 6.64 -1.14 -2.94
CA GLY A 858 6.40 -0.70 -4.31
C GLY A 858 6.90 0.72 -4.59
N LEU A 859 7.86 1.21 -3.80
CA LEU A 859 8.53 2.47 -4.09
C LEU A 859 9.52 2.26 -5.24
N GLU A 860 9.41 3.10 -6.27
CA GLU A 860 10.32 3.07 -7.43
C GLU A 860 11.70 3.68 -7.10
N LEU A 861 12.40 3.11 -6.14
CA LEU A 861 13.74 3.51 -5.70
C LEU A 861 14.78 2.53 -6.22
N TYR A 862 16.01 3.00 -6.38
CA TYR A 862 17.10 2.16 -6.90
C TYR A 862 18.27 2.08 -5.92
N LEU A 863 18.60 0.86 -5.52
CA LEU A 863 19.82 0.52 -4.78
C LEU A 863 20.50 -0.67 -5.46
N PHE A 864 21.83 -0.61 -5.53
CA PHE A 864 22.66 -1.67 -6.08
C PHE A 864 23.60 -2.21 -5.00
N PRO A 865 23.14 -3.16 -4.16
CA PRO A 865 23.98 -3.82 -3.17
C PRO A 865 24.89 -4.83 -3.87
N TYR A 866 26.03 -4.36 -4.37
CA TYR A 866 27.09 -5.24 -4.89
C TYR A 866 27.59 -6.16 -3.78
N ARG A 867 28.09 -7.34 -4.13
CA ARG A 867 28.42 -8.37 -3.13
C ARG A 867 29.86 -8.25 -2.66
N VAL A 868 30.05 -8.38 -1.35
CA VAL A 868 31.36 -8.39 -0.70
C VAL A 868 31.45 -9.61 0.20
N VAL A 869 32.56 -10.34 0.11
CA VAL A 869 32.83 -11.50 0.95
C VAL A 869 34.25 -11.41 1.50
N ALA A 870 34.36 -11.42 2.83
CA ALA A 870 35.63 -11.60 3.51
C ALA A 870 36.06 -13.06 3.39
N THR A 871 37.30 -13.30 2.94
CA THR A 871 37.82 -14.65 2.65
C THR A 871 38.89 -15.12 3.62
N ALA A 872 39.63 -14.18 4.22
CA ALA A 872 40.63 -14.40 5.26
C ALA A 872 40.81 -13.10 6.07
N PRO A 873 41.59 -13.09 7.17
CA PRO A 873 41.95 -11.85 7.86
C PRO A 873 42.59 -10.85 6.90
N GLY A 874 42.08 -9.61 6.90
CA GLY A 874 42.49 -8.56 5.97
C GLY A 874 42.26 -8.87 4.48
N CYS A 875 41.56 -9.94 4.10
CA CYS A 875 41.37 -10.31 2.70
C CYS A 875 39.89 -10.36 2.31
N GLY A 876 39.57 -9.85 1.14
CA GLY A 876 38.20 -9.75 0.65
C GLY A 876 38.08 -9.79 -0.86
N VAL A 877 36.93 -10.28 -1.32
CA VAL A 877 36.50 -10.25 -2.72
C VAL A 877 35.31 -9.30 -2.82
N ILE A 878 35.43 -8.30 -3.68
CA ILE A 878 34.42 -7.26 -3.89
C ILE A 878 33.94 -7.34 -5.33
N GLU A 879 32.64 -7.47 -5.52
CA GLU A 879 32.01 -7.42 -6.83
C GLU A 879 32.13 -6.02 -7.44
N CYS A 880 32.56 -5.91 -8.70
CA CYS A 880 32.53 -4.64 -9.41
C CYS A 880 31.13 -4.33 -9.94
N VAL A 881 30.71 -3.08 -9.76
CA VAL A 881 29.48 -2.57 -10.36
C VAL A 881 29.61 -2.59 -11.90
N PRO A 882 28.72 -3.30 -12.61
CA PRO A 882 28.81 -3.41 -14.06
C PRO A 882 28.47 -2.08 -14.74
N ASN A 883 29.11 -1.80 -15.87
CA ASN A 883 28.83 -0.64 -16.73
C ASN A 883 28.86 0.73 -16.03
N ALA A 884 29.55 0.85 -14.90
CA ALA A 884 29.64 2.08 -14.13
C ALA A 884 31.05 2.67 -14.15
N LYS A 885 31.13 4.00 -14.05
CA LYS A 885 32.38 4.76 -13.92
C LYS A 885 32.29 5.69 -12.73
N SER A 886 33.39 5.89 -12.00
CA SER A 886 33.41 6.88 -10.92
C SER A 886 33.31 8.31 -11.46
N ARG A 887 32.75 9.23 -10.67
CA ARG A 887 32.66 10.65 -11.04
C ARG A 887 34.04 11.27 -11.28
N ASP A 888 35.05 10.87 -10.48
CA ASP A 888 36.47 11.22 -10.67
C ASP A 888 37.00 10.73 -12.04
N GLN A 889 36.76 9.47 -12.39
CA GLN A 889 37.20 8.91 -13.67
C GLN A 889 36.54 9.62 -14.85
N LEU A 890 35.26 9.94 -14.74
CA LEU A 890 34.55 10.74 -15.75
C LEU A 890 35.18 12.12 -15.88
N GLY A 891 35.42 12.82 -14.77
CA GLY A 891 36.08 14.13 -14.76
C GLY A 891 37.42 14.12 -15.47
N ARG A 892 38.29 13.14 -15.16
CA ARG A 892 39.61 13.02 -15.81
C ARG A 892 39.56 12.65 -17.29
N GLN A 893 38.56 11.87 -17.71
CA GLN A 893 38.44 11.42 -19.11
C GLN A 893 37.85 12.49 -20.03
N THR A 894 36.95 13.32 -19.51
CA THR A 894 36.17 14.24 -20.34
C THR A 894 36.37 15.72 -20.03
N ASP A 895 37.00 16.06 -18.91
CA ASP A 895 37.26 17.44 -18.44
C ASP A 895 35.99 18.31 -18.36
N ILE A 896 34.84 17.67 -18.06
CA ILE A 896 33.52 18.31 -17.95
C ILE A 896 32.82 17.91 -16.65
N GLY A 897 31.86 18.74 -16.23
CA GLY A 897 31.00 18.50 -15.08
C GLY A 897 30.03 17.33 -15.29
N LEU A 898 29.40 16.85 -14.21
CA LEU A 898 28.44 15.75 -14.30
C LEU A 898 27.21 16.12 -15.12
N TYR A 899 26.71 17.34 -14.99
CA TYR A 899 25.56 17.82 -15.76
C TYR A 899 25.87 17.89 -17.25
N GLU A 900 27.03 18.44 -17.62
CA GLU A 900 27.50 18.48 -19.00
C GLU A 900 27.74 17.07 -19.58
N TYR A 901 28.21 16.13 -18.75
CA TYR A 901 28.32 14.73 -19.14
C TYR A 901 26.94 14.12 -19.46
N PHE A 902 25.92 14.41 -18.64
CA PHE A 902 24.55 13.97 -18.91
C PHE A 902 24.03 14.55 -20.23
N ILE A 903 24.26 15.84 -20.50
CA ILE A 903 23.87 16.46 -21.78
C ILE A 903 24.59 15.79 -22.95
N LYS A 904 25.92 15.61 -22.84
CA LYS A 904 26.74 15.03 -23.91
C LYS A 904 26.36 13.59 -24.23
N LYS A 905 25.95 12.81 -23.22
CA LYS A 905 25.66 11.39 -23.35
C LYS A 905 24.21 11.10 -23.73
N TYR A 906 23.26 11.79 -23.11
CA TYR A 906 21.83 11.50 -23.26
C TYR A 906 21.09 12.53 -24.10
N GLY A 907 21.72 13.64 -24.50
CA GLY A 907 21.10 14.69 -25.29
C GLY A 907 20.63 15.88 -24.46
N ASP A 908 19.82 16.74 -25.05
CA ASP A 908 19.27 17.91 -24.36
C ASP A 908 18.24 17.50 -23.29
N GLU A 909 17.87 18.44 -22.43
CA GLU A 909 16.94 18.18 -21.34
C GLU A 909 15.56 17.68 -21.79
N ASN A 910 15.13 17.98 -23.01
CA ASN A 910 13.83 17.56 -23.52
C ASN A 910 13.87 16.20 -24.23
N SER A 911 15.05 15.64 -24.48
CA SER A 911 15.19 14.31 -25.05
C SER A 911 14.62 13.24 -24.13
N LYS A 912 14.10 12.16 -24.73
CA LYS A 912 13.55 11.03 -23.98
C LYS A 912 14.64 10.36 -23.13
N GLU A 913 15.82 10.22 -23.70
CA GLU A 913 16.99 9.59 -23.09
C GLU A 913 17.47 10.40 -21.87
N PHE A 914 17.54 11.73 -21.94
CA PHE A 914 17.88 12.56 -20.79
C PHE A 914 16.82 12.45 -19.70
N GLN A 915 15.53 12.46 -20.05
CA GLN A 915 14.44 12.36 -19.07
C GLN A 915 14.46 10.99 -18.36
N GLU A 916 14.74 9.91 -19.09
CA GLU A 916 14.92 8.57 -18.52
C GLU A 916 16.14 8.49 -17.61
N ALA A 917 17.29 9.02 -18.04
CA ALA A 917 18.50 9.05 -17.23
C ALA A 917 18.34 9.94 -15.98
N ARG A 918 17.69 11.11 -16.11
CA ARG A 918 17.35 12.01 -14.99
C ARG A 918 16.43 11.30 -14.00
N ARG A 919 15.45 10.55 -14.49
CA ARG A 919 14.53 9.75 -13.68
C ARG A 919 15.30 8.71 -12.86
N ASN A 920 16.17 7.94 -13.52
CA ASN A 920 17.03 6.94 -12.88
C ASN A 920 18.01 7.56 -11.87
N PHE A 921 18.57 8.72 -12.21
CA PHE A 921 19.43 9.50 -11.31
C PHE A 921 18.67 9.93 -10.05
N ILE A 922 17.47 10.50 -10.18
CA ILE A 922 16.65 10.92 -9.03
C ILE A 922 16.26 9.73 -8.14
N LYS A 923 15.82 8.61 -8.74
CA LYS A 923 15.42 7.39 -8.02
C LYS A 923 16.56 6.81 -7.18
N SER A 924 17.75 6.71 -7.78
CA SER A 924 18.94 6.20 -7.10
C SER A 924 19.50 7.19 -6.08
N MET A 925 19.53 8.48 -6.41
CA MET A 925 20.02 9.52 -5.51
C MET A 925 19.16 9.64 -4.27
N ALA A 926 17.82 9.53 -4.40
CA ALA A 926 16.92 9.55 -3.25
C ALA A 926 17.19 8.38 -2.28
N ALA A 927 17.34 7.17 -2.82
CA ALA A 927 17.61 5.98 -2.01
C ALA A 927 18.97 6.05 -1.31
N TYR A 928 20.05 6.39 -2.03
CA TYR A 928 21.39 6.50 -1.45
C TYR A 928 21.52 7.68 -0.49
N SER A 929 20.72 8.75 -0.64
CA SER A 929 20.67 9.85 0.34
C SER A 929 20.13 9.38 1.69
N VAL A 930 19.08 8.57 1.71
CA VAL A 930 18.54 7.98 2.95
C VAL A 930 19.52 6.98 3.56
N VAL A 931 20.16 6.14 2.76
CA VAL A 931 21.23 5.23 3.20
C VAL A 931 22.37 6.02 3.84
N GLY A 932 22.89 7.03 3.14
CA GLY A 932 23.99 7.89 3.59
C GLY A 932 23.68 8.56 4.92
N PHE A 933 22.46 9.07 5.08
CA PHE A 933 21.99 9.66 6.32
C PHE A 933 21.86 8.64 7.46
N LEU A 934 21.19 7.51 7.25
CA LEU A 934 20.94 6.52 8.31
C LEU A 934 22.21 5.79 8.76
N LEU A 935 23.08 5.45 7.83
CA LEU A 935 24.36 4.78 8.12
C LEU A 935 25.49 5.78 8.41
N GLN A 936 25.27 7.08 8.22
CA GLN A 936 26.27 8.14 8.42
C GLN A 936 27.56 7.84 7.64
N ILE A 937 27.43 7.67 6.33
CA ILE A 937 28.56 7.41 5.44
C ILE A 937 29.25 8.75 5.15
N LYS A 938 30.46 8.97 5.67
CA LYS A 938 31.11 10.30 5.69
C LYS A 938 32.05 10.55 4.52
N ASP A 939 32.81 9.55 4.07
CA ASP A 939 33.83 9.70 3.02
C ASP A 939 33.25 9.71 1.60
N ARG A 940 32.31 10.62 1.30
CA ARG A 940 31.60 10.71 0.01
C ARG A 940 32.27 11.69 -0.95
N HIS A 941 33.46 11.36 -1.45
CA HIS A 941 34.13 12.12 -2.52
C HIS A 941 33.80 11.56 -3.92
N ASN A 942 34.20 12.28 -4.98
CA ASN A 942 33.89 11.94 -6.38
C ASN A 942 34.49 10.59 -6.86
N GLY A 943 35.42 10.00 -6.10
CA GLY A 943 35.96 8.66 -6.36
C GLY A 943 35.03 7.55 -5.87
N ASN A 944 34.26 7.80 -4.82
CA ASN A 944 33.37 6.83 -4.16
C ASN A 944 31.92 6.90 -4.65
N ILE A 945 31.68 7.73 -5.68
CA ILE A 945 30.39 7.90 -6.34
C ILE A 945 30.54 7.48 -7.78
N MET A 946 29.80 6.46 -8.18
CA MET A 946 29.75 5.93 -9.53
C MET A 946 28.46 6.34 -10.24
N VAL A 947 28.53 6.43 -11.56
CA VAL A 947 27.36 6.60 -12.43
C VAL A 947 27.40 5.52 -13.51
N ASP A 948 26.28 4.81 -13.66
CA ASP A 948 26.14 3.74 -14.66
C ASP A 948 25.74 4.26 -16.05
N THR A 949 25.52 3.33 -16.98
CA THR A 949 25.12 3.67 -18.35
C THR A 949 23.73 4.26 -18.48
N ASP A 950 22.86 4.01 -17.50
CA ASP A 950 21.44 4.34 -17.52
C ASP A 950 21.12 5.59 -16.67
N GLY A 951 22.13 6.16 -16.01
CA GLY A 951 22.05 7.38 -15.23
C GLY A 951 21.87 7.16 -13.73
N HIS A 952 21.94 5.93 -13.21
CA HIS A 952 21.88 5.69 -11.76
C HIS A 952 23.18 6.12 -11.08
N ILE A 953 23.03 6.74 -9.91
CA ILE A 953 24.14 6.99 -8.99
C ILE A 953 24.29 5.81 -8.03
N ILE A 954 25.52 5.36 -7.81
CA ILE A 954 25.84 4.21 -6.97
C ILE A 954 26.98 4.61 -6.03
N HIS A 955 26.78 4.45 -4.73
CA HIS A 955 27.83 4.69 -3.73
C HIS A 955 28.66 3.42 -3.56
N ILE A 956 29.98 3.56 -3.52
CA ILE A 956 30.94 2.48 -3.25
C ILE A 956 31.86 2.85 -2.08
N ASP A 957 32.62 1.87 -1.56
CA ASP A 957 33.56 2.03 -0.46
C ASP A 957 32.88 2.55 0.82
N PHE A 958 32.45 1.65 1.70
CA PHE A 958 31.77 1.99 2.95
C PHE A 958 32.72 1.91 4.16
N GLY A 959 34.03 2.06 3.92
CA GLY A 959 35.09 2.04 4.94
C GLY A 959 34.98 3.15 6.01
N PHE A 960 34.12 4.16 5.80
CA PHE A 960 33.76 5.15 6.83
C PHE A 960 32.24 5.25 7.02
N MET A 961 31.72 4.51 8.00
CA MET A 961 30.32 4.53 8.40
C MET A 961 30.14 4.74 9.92
N PHE A 962 28.91 5.05 10.32
CA PHE A 962 28.49 5.31 11.69
C PHE A 962 29.28 6.43 12.39
N GLU A 963 30.19 6.09 13.29
CA GLU A 963 30.97 7.04 14.11
C GLU A 963 32.38 7.26 13.54
N SER A 964 32.76 6.54 12.49
CA SER A 964 34.04 6.74 11.80
C SER A 964 33.95 7.86 10.76
N SER A 965 34.95 8.75 10.74
CA SER A 965 35.13 9.75 9.68
C SER A 965 36.61 9.93 9.33
N PRO A 966 36.92 10.31 8.09
CA PRO A 966 38.26 10.66 7.65
C PRO A 966 38.95 11.73 8.50
N GLY A 967 40.28 11.83 8.38
CA GLY A 967 41.07 12.92 8.97
C GLY A 967 41.14 12.92 10.52
N GLY A 968 41.07 11.76 11.16
CA GLY A 968 41.10 11.66 12.63
C GLY A 968 39.73 11.87 13.31
N ASN A 969 38.66 11.68 12.54
CA ASN A 969 37.26 11.79 12.99
C ASN A 969 36.75 13.19 13.28
N LEU A 970 37.05 14.11 12.37
CA LEU A 970 36.62 15.51 12.46
C LEU A 970 35.10 15.67 12.36
N GLY A 971 34.38 14.71 11.75
CA GLY A 971 32.92 14.75 11.57
C GLY A 971 32.44 16.00 10.80
N PHE A 972 33.27 16.49 9.89
CA PHE A 972 33.04 17.75 9.17
C PHE A 972 32.11 17.57 7.96
N GLU A 973 31.91 16.34 7.50
CA GLU A 973 31.18 16.02 6.27
C GLU A 973 29.66 16.19 6.44
N PRO A 974 28.97 16.66 5.39
CA PRO A 974 27.51 16.81 5.41
C PRO A 974 26.80 15.45 5.53
N ASP A 975 25.54 15.47 5.98
CA ASP A 975 24.74 14.25 6.09
C ASP A 975 24.35 13.66 4.74
N ILE A 976 24.11 14.52 3.74
CA ILE A 976 23.83 14.12 2.36
C ILE A 976 24.74 14.94 1.44
N LYS A 977 25.38 14.29 0.46
CA LYS A 977 26.17 14.98 -0.57
C LYS A 977 25.27 15.48 -1.69
N LEU A 978 24.99 16.79 -1.72
CA LEU A 978 24.27 17.47 -2.80
C LEU A 978 25.16 18.55 -3.40
N THR A 979 25.86 18.23 -4.48
CA THR A 979 26.70 19.19 -5.22
C THR A 979 25.90 19.99 -6.23
N ASP A 980 26.46 21.11 -6.70
CA ASP A 980 25.84 21.97 -7.72
C ASP A 980 25.49 21.20 -9.00
N GLU A 981 26.42 20.40 -9.52
CA GLU A 981 26.20 19.58 -10.73
C GLU A 981 25.03 18.59 -10.57
N MET A 982 24.90 17.96 -9.39
CA MET A 982 23.80 17.03 -9.10
C MET A 982 22.46 17.76 -9.04
N VAL A 983 22.45 18.95 -8.43
CA VAL A 983 21.25 19.81 -8.36
C VAL A 983 20.87 20.33 -9.75
N MET A 984 21.84 20.66 -10.61
CA MET A 984 21.58 21.07 -12.00
C MET A 984 20.88 19.98 -12.81
N ILE A 985 21.26 18.70 -12.66
CA ILE A 985 20.54 17.56 -13.28
C ILE A 985 19.07 17.52 -12.81
N MET A 986 18.81 17.93 -11.57
CA MET A 986 17.47 18.02 -10.98
C MET A 986 16.74 19.35 -11.24
N GLY A 987 17.27 20.21 -12.13
CA GLY A 987 16.65 21.48 -12.52
C GLY A 987 17.18 22.72 -11.79
N GLY A 988 18.30 22.62 -11.07
CA GLY A 988 19.10 23.74 -10.56
C GLY A 988 18.52 24.49 -9.34
N LYS A 989 17.25 24.28 -9.00
CA LYS A 989 16.55 24.99 -7.92
C LYS A 989 15.71 24.03 -7.09
N MET A 990 15.50 24.37 -5.82
CA MET A 990 14.72 23.54 -4.90
C MET A 990 13.24 23.49 -5.29
N GLU A 991 12.72 24.53 -5.93
CA GLU A 991 11.33 24.62 -6.40
C GLU A 991 11.08 23.84 -7.70
N ALA A 992 12.14 23.40 -8.39
CA ALA A 992 12.03 22.68 -9.65
C ALA A 992 11.29 21.34 -9.45
N ALA A 993 10.42 20.98 -10.40
CA ALA A 993 9.63 19.74 -10.32
C ALA A 993 10.49 18.47 -10.11
N PRO A 994 11.64 18.29 -10.79
CA PRO A 994 12.49 17.11 -10.56
C PRO A 994 13.12 17.10 -9.16
N PHE A 995 13.55 18.25 -8.63
CA PHE A 995 14.08 18.34 -7.26
C PHE A 995 12.99 18.08 -6.20
N ARG A 996 11.78 18.62 -6.39
CA ARG A 996 10.64 18.32 -5.50
C ARG A 996 10.32 16.82 -5.50
N TRP A 997 10.40 16.17 -6.65
CA TRP A 997 10.21 14.72 -6.76
C TRP A 997 11.32 13.93 -6.05
N PHE A 998 12.59 14.36 -6.16
CA PHE A 998 13.69 13.83 -5.34
C PHE A 998 13.41 13.96 -3.83
N MET A 999 12.96 15.13 -3.36
CA MET A 999 12.60 15.33 -1.95
C MET A 999 11.46 14.40 -1.51
N GLU A 1000 10.41 14.27 -2.34
CA GLU A 1000 9.28 13.39 -2.10
C GLU A 1000 9.73 11.93 -1.96
N LEU A 1001 10.54 11.42 -2.89
CA LEU A 1001 11.10 10.07 -2.83
C LEU A 1001 11.99 9.86 -1.60
N CYS A 1002 12.84 10.82 -1.23
CA CYS A 1002 13.66 10.73 -0.02
C CYS A 1002 12.81 10.58 1.25
N VAL A 1003 11.74 11.37 1.37
CA VAL A 1003 10.84 11.31 2.54
C VAL A 1003 10.10 9.98 2.56
N LEU A 1004 9.55 9.54 1.42
CA LEU A 1004 8.85 8.25 1.33
C LEU A 1004 9.78 7.06 1.63
N ALA A 1005 11.01 7.09 1.12
CA ALA A 1005 12.05 6.12 1.43
C ALA A 1005 12.33 6.05 2.94
N TYR A 1006 12.48 7.21 3.60
CA TYR A 1006 12.69 7.28 5.04
C TYR A 1006 11.49 6.74 5.84
N LEU A 1007 10.26 7.10 5.44
CA LEU A 1007 9.04 6.59 6.07
C LEU A 1007 8.87 5.07 5.89
N ALA A 1008 9.28 4.51 4.75
CA ALA A 1008 9.19 3.07 4.47
C ALA A 1008 10.14 2.23 5.33
N VAL A 1009 11.36 2.69 5.60
CA VAL A 1009 12.34 1.92 6.42
C VAL A 1009 12.09 2.07 7.93
N ARG A 1010 11.39 3.12 8.35
CA ARG A 1010 11.21 3.49 9.76
C ARG A 1010 10.43 2.47 10.62
N PRO A 1011 9.40 1.76 10.11
CA PRO A 1011 8.76 0.65 10.82
C PRO A 1011 9.74 -0.47 11.20
N HIS A 1012 10.77 -0.69 10.38
CA HIS A 1012 11.75 -1.77 10.53
C HIS A 1012 12.99 -1.36 11.34
N ARG A 1013 12.93 -0.22 12.07
CA ARG A 1013 14.08 0.34 12.81
C ARG A 1013 14.70 -0.65 13.80
N GLU A 1014 13.90 -1.43 14.52
CA GLU A 1014 14.44 -2.34 15.56
C GLU A 1014 15.08 -3.58 14.93
N ASP A 1015 14.62 -4.01 13.75
CA ASP A 1015 15.27 -5.07 12.98
C ASP A 1015 16.66 -4.60 12.51
N VAL A 1016 16.74 -3.40 11.92
CA VAL A 1016 18.02 -2.80 11.47
C VAL A 1016 18.98 -2.58 12.65
N VAL A 1017 18.47 -2.04 13.76
CA VAL A 1017 19.27 -1.83 14.98
C VAL A 1017 19.77 -3.16 15.55
N THR A 1018 18.93 -4.20 15.57
CA THR A 1018 19.30 -5.53 16.04
C THR A 1018 20.39 -6.16 15.16
N LEU A 1019 20.25 -6.07 13.84
CA LEU A 1019 21.25 -6.56 12.89
C LEU A 1019 22.62 -5.93 13.12
N VAL A 1020 22.66 -4.61 13.29
CA VAL A 1020 23.91 -3.87 13.57
C VAL A 1020 24.43 -4.20 14.97
N SER A 1021 23.53 -4.35 15.95
CA SER A 1021 23.90 -4.70 17.33
C SER A 1021 24.57 -6.07 17.44
N LEU A 1022 24.22 -7.03 16.58
CA LEU A 1022 24.85 -8.36 16.53
C LEU A 1022 26.31 -8.30 16.07
N MET A 1023 26.72 -7.23 15.39
CA MET A 1023 28.08 -7.03 14.90
C MET A 1023 28.91 -6.12 15.81
N LEU A 1024 28.34 -5.55 16.89
CA LEU A 1024 29.01 -4.48 17.65
C LEU A 1024 30.34 -4.94 18.28
N ASP A 1025 30.39 -6.18 18.77
CA ASP A 1025 31.54 -6.73 19.48
C ASP A 1025 32.61 -7.33 18.55
N THR A 1026 32.48 -7.11 17.23
CA THR A 1026 33.52 -7.45 16.23
C THR A 1026 34.78 -6.60 16.33
N GLY A 1027 34.74 -5.48 17.07
CA GLY A 1027 35.85 -4.54 17.17
C GLY A 1027 36.04 -3.65 15.92
N LEU A 1028 35.09 -3.64 14.98
CA LEU A 1028 35.20 -2.82 13.77
C LEU A 1028 35.37 -1.33 14.09
N PRO A 1029 36.22 -0.57 13.35
CA PRO A 1029 36.54 0.82 13.65
C PRO A 1029 35.35 1.79 13.67
N CYS A 1030 34.24 1.41 13.02
CA CYS A 1030 33.01 2.18 12.98
C CYS A 1030 32.23 2.21 14.31
N PHE A 1031 32.53 1.31 15.24
CA PHE A 1031 31.84 1.19 16.52
C PHE A 1031 32.58 1.90 17.65
N ARG A 1032 31.95 2.91 18.29
CA ARG A 1032 32.56 3.71 19.38
C ARG A 1032 31.69 3.87 20.62
N GLY A 1033 30.81 2.89 20.85
CA GLY A 1033 30.03 2.76 22.09
C GLY A 1033 28.68 3.49 22.09
N GLN A 1034 28.49 4.55 21.30
CA GLN A 1034 27.18 5.22 21.15
C GLN A 1034 26.45 4.85 19.85
N THR A 1035 27.06 4.01 19.01
CA THR A 1035 26.58 3.70 17.65
C THR A 1035 25.10 3.32 17.59
N ILE A 1036 24.68 2.37 18.44
CA ILE A 1036 23.31 1.87 18.48
C ILE A 1036 22.32 2.97 18.92
N LYS A 1037 22.68 3.77 19.92
CA LYS A 1037 21.86 4.88 20.41
C LYS A 1037 21.67 5.94 19.32
N LEU A 1038 22.77 6.30 18.64
CA LEU A 1038 22.75 7.28 17.55
C LEU A 1038 21.96 6.75 16.34
N LEU A 1039 22.18 5.51 15.93
CA LEU A 1039 21.42 4.86 14.86
C LEU A 1039 19.92 4.87 15.16
N ARG A 1040 19.51 4.45 16.37
CA ARG A 1040 18.12 4.49 16.80
C ARG A 1040 17.56 5.91 16.77
N SER A 1041 18.32 6.91 17.23
CA SER A 1041 17.87 8.32 17.22
C SER A 1041 17.61 8.88 15.81
N ARG A 1042 18.36 8.43 14.79
CA ARG A 1042 18.18 8.88 13.39
C ARG A 1042 16.87 8.40 12.76
N PHE A 1043 16.27 7.33 13.29
CA PHE A 1043 14.91 6.91 12.93
C PHE A 1043 13.81 7.73 13.63
N ALA A 1044 14.18 8.65 14.52
CA ALA A 1044 13.27 9.51 15.28
C ALA A 1044 12.07 8.74 15.89
N PRO A 1045 12.27 7.66 16.68
CA PRO A 1045 11.25 6.66 16.99
C PRO A 1045 9.98 7.20 17.67
N LEU A 1046 10.09 8.29 18.42
CA LEU A 1046 8.99 8.93 19.15
C LEU A 1046 8.19 9.93 18.30
N ALA A 1047 8.70 10.32 17.14
CA ALA A 1047 8.02 11.24 16.24
C ALA A 1047 6.78 10.58 15.60
N SER A 1048 5.75 11.38 15.35
CA SER A 1048 4.70 11.02 14.40
C SER A 1048 5.26 10.89 12.98
N GLU A 1049 4.50 10.30 12.05
CA GLU A 1049 4.92 10.24 10.65
C GLU A 1049 5.06 11.63 10.04
N LYS A 1050 4.15 12.56 10.40
CA LYS A 1050 4.21 13.96 9.96
C LYS A 1050 5.47 14.67 10.44
N GLU A 1051 5.85 14.49 11.70
CA GLU A 1051 7.09 15.03 12.26
C GLU A 1051 8.33 14.37 11.65
N ALA A 1052 8.29 13.06 11.38
CA ALA A 1052 9.36 12.31 10.73
C ALA A 1052 9.59 12.78 9.28
N ALA A 1053 8.52 13.06 8.54
CA ALA A 1053 8.59 13.66 7.21
C ALA A 1053 9.23 15.06 7.26
N ALA A 1054 8.81 15.91 8.21
CA ALA A 1054 9.38 17.23 8.42
C ALA A 1054 10.87 17.17 8.82
N TYR A 1055 11.24 16.19 9.65
CA TYR A 1055 12.62 15.93 10.05
C TYR A 1055 13.49 15.60 8.83
N MET A 1056 13.07 14.66 7.98
CA MET A 1056 13.83 14.29 6.78
C MET A 1056 13.92 15.46 5.78
N MET A 1057 12.84 16.23 5.58
CA MET A 1057 12.88 17.44 4.76
C MET A 1057 13.89 18.47 5.26
N LYS A 1058 13.99 18.64 6.58
CA LYS A 1058 14.97 19.54 7.19
C LYS A 1058 16.40 19.09 6.87
N ILE A 1059 16.71 17.79 7.01
CA ILE A 1059 18.03 17.24 6.68
C ILE A 1059 18.40 17.50 5.21
N ILE A 1060 17.45 17.34 4.28
CA ILE A 1060 17.68 17.60 2.85
C ILE A 1060 17.97 19.09 2.62
N ARG A 1061 17.19 19.99 3.24
CA ARG A 1061 17.40 21.44 3.12
C ARG A 1061 18.75 21.88 3.71
N ASP A 1062 19.13 21.35 4.86
CA ASP A 1062 20.40 21.64 5.52
C ASP A 1062 21.60 21.10 4.70
N SER A 1063 21.37 20.10 3.84
CA SER A 1063 22.39 19.52 2.96
C SER A 1063 22.48 20.19 1.58
N PHE A 1064 21.48 20.99 1.18
CA PHE A 1064 21.41 21.62 -0.14
C PHE A 1064 22.55 22.61 -0.36
N LEU A 1065 23.43 22.31 -1.34
CA LEU A 1065 24.62 23.10 -1.67
C LEU A 1065 25.47 23.47 -0.44
N ASN A 1066 25.55 22.55 0.52
CA ASN A 1066 26.23 22.81 1.78
C ASN A 1066 27.73 23.07 1.53
N PHE A 1067 28.24 24.19 2.04
CA PHE A 1067 29.62 24.62 1.85
C PHE A 1067 30.64 23.56 2.30
N ARG A 1068 30.29 22.75 3.30
CA ARG A 1068 31.13 21.66 3.82
C ARG A 1068 31.44 20.62 2.74
N THR A 1069 30.50 20.35 1.82
CA THR A 1069 30.71 19.45 0.67
C THR A 1069 31.86 19.94 -0.19
N ARG A 1070 31.85 21.23 -0.57
CA ARG A 1070 32.87 21.82 -1.44
C ARG A 1070 34.23 21.87 -0.73
N THR A 1071 34.25 22.28 0.53
CA THR A 1071 35.50 22.30 1.32
C THR A 1071 36.07 20.90 1.47
N TYR A 1072 35.23 19.89 1.67
CA TYR A 1072 35.68 18.50 1.75
C TYR A 1072 36.28 17.99 0.44
N ASP A 1073 35.62 18.26 -0.68
CA ASP A 1073 36.14 17.91 -1.99
C ASP A 1073 37.47 18.64 -2.31
N MET A 1074 37.65 19.88 -1.83
CA MET A 1074 38.95 20.57 -1.89
C MET A 1074 40.03 19.86 -1.07
N ILE A 1075 39.72 19.43 0.15
CA ILE A 1075 40.65 18.66 1.00
C ILE A 1075 41.08 17.38 0.27
N GLN A 1076 40.14 16.68 -0.35
CA GLN A 1076 40.39 15.46 -1.10
C GLN A 1076 41.24 15.68 -2.35
N TYR A 1077 41.10 16.82 -3.03
CA TYR A 1077 42.01 17.20 -4.11
C TYR A 1077 43.45 17.39 -3.61
N TYR A 1078 43.63 18.14 -2.52
CA TYR A 1078 44.97 18.36 -1.98
C TYR A 1078 45.62 17.08 -1.44
N GLN A 1079 44.86 16.20 -0.78
CA GLN A 1079 45.38 14.98 -0.17
C GLN A 1079 45.56 13.83 -1.18
N ASN A 1080 44.55 13.61 -2.03
CA ASN A 1080 44.43 12.42 -2.86
C ASN A 1080 44.43 12.72 -4.37
N GLN A 1081 44.58 13.98 -4.78
CA GLN A 1081 44.57 14.41 -6.18
C GLN A 1081 43.28 14.00 -6.91
N ILE A 1082 42.14 14.07 -6.21
CA ILE A 1082 40.79 13.78 -6.73
C ILE A 1082 40.14 15.10 -7.16
N PRO A 1083 39.85 15.32 -8.46
CA PRO A 1083 39.24 16.54 -8.95
C PRO A 1083 37.79 16.71 -8.44
N TYR A 1084 37.39 17.97 -8.24
CA TYR A 1084 36.07 18.36 -7.73
C TYR A 1084 35.35 19.38 -8.58
#